data_AF-A0A830GBB3-F1
#
_entry.id   AF-A0A830GBB3-F1
#
_cell.length_a   1.000
_cell.length_b   1.000
_cell.length_c   1.000
_cell.angle_alpha   90.00
_cell.angle_beta   90.00
_cell.angle_gamma   90.00
#
_symmetry.space_group_name_H-M   'P 1'
#
loop_
_entity.id
_entity.type
_entity.pdbx_description
1 polymer ?
#
loop_
_entity_poly.entity_id
_entity_poly.type
_entity_poly.pdbx_seq_one_letter_code
_entity_poly.pdbx_strand_id
1 'polypeptide(L)'
;MSEDSVPRLVVREATARDAGRGIVRLPDAVRRDLGVLSGDTVRLVGERATVAKVWPDAALAPDELRIDGATRANAGVRVGDTVRVERASVSDAERVAVTPAVPPERERDAVVDAVRTALFDRPVRAGETVRVDSLGRIGEFEIGDTTPDGDVVVTDATTIDVREPEPGDEGREPSADGDRVGVTYEDVGGLGEELAAVRELVELPLTDPGRFRRFGVDPPKGVLLYGPPGTGKTLIARAVATEVDAHFVSVSGPEITSKYKGESEEQLREVFAEARENAPSVVFFDEFDAIAGERDDAGDMENRIVGQLLSLMDGLEGRGEVVVIGATNRVNAIDPALRRPGRFDREIEIGVPSRAGRAEILDVLTRGMPLADDVDLGTFADRTHGYVGADLRALVTEAAMAAIRDDRDTVTRADLDTAFAATDPSAMREVVAESPDVSFADVGGLDEAKATLREAVQWPLQYGPLFEAANTDPPTGILLHGPPGTGKTMLARAAGHEAGVNVVRVAGPELVDKYVGESEKAVREVFERARRTAPCVVFFDEIDAVGSARGPETSEATERVVSQLLTELDAAAENPNLVVVGATNRRDALDPALLRPGRFETHVHVPRPDEAARRAILAVHTAEKPLAADVDLDQVAERTEGYTGADLAALVRAAALDAIRDTVDAHPDDAASYPDEVLLRREHFAAARERYDASR
;
A
#
# COMPACT_ATOMS: atom_id res chain seq x y z
N MET A 1 26.88 33.78 -23.94
CA MET A 1 27.28 32.85 -22.86
C MET A 1 27.92 31.66 -23.53
N SER A 2 29.14 31.31 -23.15
CA SER A 2 29.90 30.20 -23.71
C SER A 2 29.17 28.87 -23.50
N GLU A 3 29.17 27.99 -24.51
CA GLU A 3 28.50 26.66 -24.51
C GLU A 3 28.90 25.74 -23.33
N ASP A 4 29.95 26.08 -22.57
CA ASP A 4 30.43 25.38 -21.39
C ASP A 4 29.77 25.79 -20.04
N SER A 5 28.81 26.73 -20.02
CA SER A 5 28.18 27.21 -18.77
C SER A 5 26.76 26.68 -18.53
N VAL A 6 26.28 25.71 -19.30
CA VAL A 6 24.93 25.16 -19.15
C VAL A 6 24.97 24.01 -18.12
N PRO A 7 24.23 24.11 -16.99
CA PRO A 7 24.22 23.06 -15.98
C PRO A 7 23.68 21.76 -16.58
N ARG A 8 24.44 20.69 -16.34
CA ARG A 8 24.07 19.32 -16.67
C ARG A 8 23.60 18.63 -15.41
N LEU A 9 22.37 18.14 -15.43
CA LEU A 9 21.72 17.57 -14.25
C LEU A 9 21.23 16.16 -14.55
N VAL A 10 21.31 15.29 -13.56
CA VAL A 10 20.83 13.92 -13.61
C VAL A 10 19.32 13.88 -13.39
N VAL A 11 18.60 13.17 -14.25
CA VAL A 11 17.15 13.00 -14.16
C VAL A 11 16.77 12.08 -13.01
N ARG A 12 15.86 12.55 -12.17
CA ARG A 12 15.14 11.78 -11.14
C ARG A 12 13.63 11.86 -11.40
N GLU A 13 12.91 10.92 -10.80
CA GLU A 13 11.45 10.82 -10.90
C GLU A 13 10.75 11.99 -10.18
N ALA A 14 9.63 12.44 -10.74
CA ALA A 14 8.79 13.43 -10.10
C ALA A 14 8.03 12.82 -8.92
N THR A 15 7.60 13.67 -7.99
CA THR A 15 6.66 13.23 -6.96
C THR A 15 5.29 12.96 -7.60
N ALA A 16 4.51 12.02 -7.05
CA ALA A 16 3.18 11.67 -7.56
C ALA A 16 2.23 12.87 -7.71
N ARG A 17 2.45 13.95 -6.93
CA ARG A 17 1.69 15.20 -6.98
C ARG A 17 2.08 16.12 -8.14
N ASP A 18 3.32 16.06 -8.59
CA ASP A 18 3.85 16.92 -9.66
C ASP A 18 3.69 16.29 -11.06
N ALA A 19 3.47 14.97 -11.12
CA ALA A 19 3.38 14.23 -12.36
C ALA A 19 2.20 14.68 -13.24
N GLY A 20 2.47 14.85 -14.55
CA GLY A 20 1.47 15.26 -15.54
C GLY A 20 1.27 16.78 -15.64
N ARG A 21 1.89 17.58 -14.77
CA ARG A 21 1.75 19.05 -14.73
C ARG A 21 2.84 19.81 -15.50
N GLY A 22 3.84 19.12 -16.06
CA GLY A 22 4.95 19.78 -16.75
C GLY A 22 5.83 20.62 -15.81
N ILE A 23 5.97 20.17 -14.55
CA ILE A 23 6.79 20.82 -13.53
C ILE A 23 8.16 20.14 -13.49
N VAL A 24 9.21 20.95 -13.48
CA VAL A 24 10.58 20.52 -13.18
C VAL A 24 11.01 21.06 -11.83
N ARG A 25 11.45 20.17 -10.93
CA ARG A 25 12.03 20.60 -9.66
C ARG A 25 13.54 20.73 -9.76
N LEU A 26 14.05 21.89 -9.35
CA LEU A 26 15.47 22.22 -9.36
C LEU A 26 15.98 22.55 -7.94
N PRO A 27 17.24 22.19 -7.64
CA PRO A 27 17.91 22.64 -6.42
C PRO A 27 18.07 24.17 -6.39
N ASP A 28 18.05 24.74 -5.19
CA ASP A 28 18.23 26.19 -4.99
C ASP A 28 19.55 26.73 -5.57
N ALA A 29 20.61 25.91 -5.59
CA ALA A 29 21.91 26.28 -6.16
C ALA A 29 21.81 26.50 -7.68
N VAL A 30 21.29 25.51 -8.40
CA VAL A 30 21.09 25.54 -9.85
C VAL A 30 20.13 26.66 -10.25
N ARG A 31 19.06 26.88 -9.47
CA ARG A 31 18.10 27.94 -9.71
C ARG A 31 18.77 29.33 -9.68
N ARG A 32 19.66 29.56 -8.71
CA ARG A 32 20.43 30.82 -8.60
C ARG A 32 21.42 30.98 -9.75
N ASP A 33 22.09 29.90 -10.15
CA ASP A 33 23.05 29.93 -11.25
C ASP A 33 22.39 30.22 -12.61
N LEU A 34 21.18 29.69 -12.83
CA LEU A 34 20.35 29.96 -14.01
C LEU A 34 19.62 31.32 -13.95
N GLY A 35 19.54 31.95 -12.77
CA GLY A 35 18.86 33.23 -12.57
C GLY A 35 17.35 33.18 -12.82
N VAL A 36 16.71 32.04 -12.54
CA VAL A 36 15.27 31.80 -12.69
C VAL A 36 14.55 31.85 -11.33
N LEU A 37 13.29 32.25 -11.32
CA LEU A 37 12.42 32.27 -10.13
C LEU A 37 11.47 31.05 -10.12
N SER A 38 10.82 30.81 -8.99
CA SER A 38 9.74 29.82 -8.90
C SER A 38 8.60 30.22 -9.84
N GLY A 39 8.19 29.32 -10.72
CA GLY A 39 7.18 29.56 -11.75
C GLY A 39 7.73 29.97 -13.13
N ASP A 40 9.02 30.31 -13.25
CA ASP A 40 9.64 30.60 -14.54
C ASP A 40 9.75 29.33 -15.41
N THR A 41 9.76 29.49 -16.73
CA THR A 41 9.91 28.38 -17.68
C THR A 41 11.38 28.14 -18.03
N VAL A 42 11.77 26.87 -18.06
CA VAL A 42 13.07 26.42 -18.55
C VAL A 42 12.91 25.45 -19.72
N ARG A 43 13.92 25.40 -20.56
CA ARG A 43 14.06 24.45 -21.66
C ARG A 43 14.98 23.32 -21.22
N LEU A 44 14.51 22.10 -21.36
CA LEU A 44 15.26 20.88 -21.09
C LEU A 44 15.71 20.29 -22.42
N VAL A 45 17.02 20.18 -22.61
CA VAL A 45 17.62 19.67 -23.85
C VAL A 45 18.23 18.30 -23.58
N GLY A 46 17.52 17.25 -23.99
CA GLY A 46 17.96 15.86 -24.05
C GLY A 46 18.30 15.47 -25.50
N GLU A 47 17.67 14.41 -26.00
CA GLU A 47 17.63 14.09 -27.43
C GLU A 47 16.74 15.08 -28.20
N ARG A 48 15.62 15.46 -27.57
CA ARG A 48 14.69 16.48 -28.02
C ARG A 48 14.63 17.59 -26.96
N ALA A 49 14.23 18.79 -27.40
CA ALA A 49 14.16 19.96 -26.53
C ALA A 49 12.71 20.24 -26.13
N THR A 50 12.40 20.12 -24.84
CA THR A 50 11.07 20.32 -24.24
C THR A 50 11.06 21.50 -23.27
N VAL A 51 9.89 22.00 -22.89
CA VAL A 51 9.73 23.08 -21.91
C VAL A 51 8.98 22.65 -20.64
N ALA A 52 9.40 23.19 -19.49
CA ALA A 52 8.79 22.88 -18.20
C ALA A 52 8.87 24.06 -17.23
N LYS A 53 7.96 24.09 -16.24
CA LYS A 53 7.92 25.12 -15.18
C LYS A 53 8.80 24.78 -13.99
N VAL A 54 9.61 25.73 -13.55
CA VAL A 54 10.55 25.54 -12.44
C VAL A 54 9.86 25.67 -11.09
N TRP A 55 10.05 24.67 -10.25
CA TRP A 55 9.74 24.72 -8.82
C TRP A 55 10.96 24.35 -7.96
N PRO A 56 11.07 24.90 -6.74
CA PRO A 56 12.13 24.54 -5.81
C PRO A 56 11.95 23.12 -5.25
N ASP A 57 13.08 22.44 -5.05
CA ASP A 57 13.17 21.31 -4.13
C ASP A 57 14.48 21.39 -3.34
N ALA A 58 14.34 21.44 -2.02
CA ALA A 58 15.47 21.51 -1.09
C ALA A 58 16.08 20.13 -0.78
N ALA A 59 15.37 19.03 -1.10
CA ALA A 59 15.83 17.67 -0.85
C ALA A 59 16.72 17.11 -1.96
N LEU A 60 16.83 17.80 -3.11
CA LEU A 60 17.63 17.36 -4.25
C LEU A 60 19.12 17.68 -4.07
N ALA A 61 19.97 16.75 -4.56
CA ALA A 61 21.39 17.01 -4.69
C ALA A 61 21.66 18.11 -5.74
N PRO A 62 22.77 18.86 -5.64
CA PRO A 62 23.05 20.01 -6.51
C PRO A 62 23.13 19.70 -8.01
N ASP A 63 23.34 18.43 -8.36
CA ASP A 63 23.50 17.90 -9.71
C ASP A 63 22.28 17.10 -10.20
N GLU A 64 21.16 17.14 -9.47
CA GLU A 64 19.94 16.39 -9.80
C GLU A 64 18.77 17.31 -10.16
N LEU A 65 17.86 16.82 -10.99
CA LEU A 65 16.56 17.43 -11.27
C LEU A 65 15.45 16.38 -11.18
N ARG A 66 14.21 16.80 -10.88
CA ARG A 66 13.03 15.91 -11.01
C ARG A 66 12.13 16.36 -12.13
N ILE A 67 11.79 15.45 -13.03
CA ILE A 67 10.82 15.65 -14.12
C ILE A 67 9.87 14.47 -14.19
N ASP A 68 8.64 14.75 -14.62
CA ASP A 68 7.60 13.74 -14.80
C ASP A 68 7.81 12.89 -16.05
N GLY A 69 7.18 11.72 -16.10
CA GLY A 69 7.28 10.80 -17.24
C GLY A 69 6.89 11.42 -18.59
N ALA A 70 5.89 12.31 -18.61
CA ALA A 70 5.51 13.02 -19.83
C ALA A 70 6.61 13.95 -20.35
N THR A 71 7.25 14.74 -19.46
CA THR A 71 8.37 15.60 -19.85
C THR A 71 9.61 14.78 -20.23
N ARG A 72 9.86 13.64 -19.55
CA ARG A 72 10.91 12.67 -19.93
C ARG A 72 10.70 12.14 -21.35
N ALA A 73 9.49 11.67 -21.67
CA ALA A 73 9.14 11.17 -22.99
C ALA A 73 9.27 12.23 -24.09
N ASN A 74 8.89 13.49 -23.79
CA ASN A 74 9.05 14.61 -24.72
C ASN A 74 10.52 15.01 -24.94
N ALA A 75 11.36 14.96 -23.89
CA ALA A 75 12.79 15.21 -23.98
C ALA A 75 13.58 14.05 -24.60
N GLY A 76 13.01 12.84 -24.64
CA GLY A 76 13.71 11.61 -25.02
C GLY A 76 14.82 11.24 -24.03
N VAL A 77 14.56 11.35 -22.73
CA VAL A 77 15.54 11.03 -21.67
C VAL A 77 14.95 10.06 -20.66
N ARG A 78 15.78 9.18 -20.11
CA ARG A 78 15.39 8.21 -19.09
C ARG A 78 15.82 8.67 -17.69
N VAL A 79 15.28 8.03 -16.67
CA VAL A 79 15.73 8.26 -15.29
C VAL A 79 17.20 7.85 -15.16
N GLY A 80 18.03 8.75 -14.63
CA GLY A 80 19.49 8.57 -14.54
C GLY A 80 20.29 9.17 -15.70
N ASP A 81 19.64 9.56 -16.81
CA ASP A 81 20.30 10.30 -17.89
C ASP A 81 20.62 11.74 -17.48
N THR A 82 21.49 12.39 -18.25
CA THR A 82 21.90 13.77 -18.01
C THR A 82 21.24 14.72 -19.01
N VAL A 83 20.54 15.75 -18.51
CA VAL A 83 19.89 16.78 -19.32
C VAL A 83 20.57 18.12 -19.15
N ARG A 84 20.53 18.94 -20.21
CA ARG A 84 20.95 20.34 -20.14
C ARG A 84 19.75 21.23 -19.85
N VAL A 85 19.87 22.13 -18.88
CA VAL A 85 18.80 23.05 -18.51
C VAL A 85 19.16 24.47 -18.92
N GLU A 86 18.32 25.09 -19.73
CA GLU A 86 18.49 26.45 -20.24
C GLU A 86 17.28 27.32 -19.88
N ARG A 87 17.49 28.63 -19.73
CA ARG A 87 16.38 29.56 -19.53
C ARG A 87 15.59 29.71 -20.83
N ALA A 88 14.28 29.47 -20.78
CA ALA A 88 13.39 29.69 -21.91
C ALA A 88 12.73 31.07 -21.84
N SER A 89 12.54 31.72 -22.98
CA SER A 89 11.66 32.88 -23.11
C SER A 89 10.34 32.42 -23.71
N VAL A 90 9.28 32.42 -22.91
CA VAL A 90 7.93 32.03 -23.34
C VAL A 90 7.09 33.25 -23.68
N SER A 91 6.20 33.10 -24.66
CA SER A 91 5.17 34.08 -25.00
C SER A 91 3.77 33.52 -24.70
N ASP A 92 2.79 34.38 -24.50
CA ASP A 92 1.41 33.93 -24.29
C ASP A 92 0.84 33.37 -25.61
N ALA A 93 0.21 32.20 -25.55
CA ALA A 93 -0.36 31.55 -26.72
C ALA A 93 -1.67 32.23 -27.14
N GLU A 94 -1.80 32.61 -28.41
CA GLU A 94 -3.06 33.05 -29.01
C GLU A 94 -3.88 31.85 -29.49
N ARG A 95 -3.20 30.86 -30.10
CA ARG A 95 -3.81 29.64 -30.64
C ARG A 95 -2.91 28.43 -30.43
N VAL A 96 -3.48 27.30 -30.04
CA VAL A 96 -2.80 26.01 -29.97
C VAL A 96 -3.63 24.94 -30.69
N ALA A 97 -3.04 24.31 -31.68
CA ALA A 97 -3.64 23.16 -32.36
C ALA A 97 -3.23 21.88 -31.64
N VAL A 98 -4.21 21.02 -31.32
CA VAL A 98 -3.98 19.72 -30.71
C VAL A 98 -4.59 18.63 -31.56
N THR A 99 -3.87 17.51 -31.71
CA THR A 99 -4.33 16.33 -32.45
C THR A 99 -4.37 15.16 -31.47
N PRO A 100 -5.53 14.52 -31.25
CA PRO A 100 -5.62 13.36 -30.39
C PRO A 100 -5.04 12.14 -31.10
N ALA A 101 -4.28 11.30 -30.39
CA ALA A 101 -3.70 10.07 -30.94
C ALA A 101 -4.78 9.02 -31.33
N VAL A 102 -5.94 9.09 -30.69
CA VAL A 102 -7.12 8.24 -30.96
C VAL A 102 -8.32 9.17 -31.15
N PRO A 103 -9.22 8.92 -32.13
CA PRO A 103 -10.42 9.73 -32.29
C PRO A 103 -11.23 9.78 -30.99
N PRO A 104 -11.54 10.97 -30.45
CA PRO A 104 -12.26 11.07 -29.19
C PRO A 104 -13.70 10.55 -29.34
N GLU A 105 -14.14 9.68 -28.42
CA GLU A 105 -15.51 9.17 -28.37
C GLU A 105 -16.54 10.22 -27.88
N ARG A 106 -16.07 11.37 -27.38
CA ARG A 106 -16.89 12.46 -26.79
C ARG A 106 -17.18 13.59 -27.78
N GLU A 107 -18.20 14.40 -27.45
CA GLU A 107 -18.50 15.65 -28.15
C GLU A 107 -17.29 16.60 -28.15
N ARG A 108 -17.03 17.24 -29.30
CA ARG A 108 -15.85 18.10 -29.51
C ARG A 108 -15.71 19.21 -28.47
N ASP A 109 -16.83 19.81 -28.04
CA ASP A 109 -16.81 20.93 -27.09
C ASP A 109 -16.33 20.50 -25.70
N ALA A 110 -16.74 19.32 -25.22
CA ALA A 110 -16.28 18.76 -23.95
C ALA A 110 -14.78 18.41 -23.96
N VAL A 111 -14.26 17.98 -25.12
CA VAL A 111 -12.82 17.72 -25.30
C VAL A 111 -12.02 19.02 -25.27
N VAL A 112 -12.53 20.08 -25.91
CA VAL A 112 -11.89 21.40 -25.90
C VAL A 112 -11.81 21.95 -24.47
N ASP A 113 -12.88 21.86 -23.69
CA ASP A 113 -12.89 22.35 -22.30
C ASP A 113 -11.95 21.54 -21.38
N ALA A 114 -11.91 20.21 -21.54
CA ALA A 114 -10.99 19.34 -20.79
C ALA A 114 -9.53 19.64 -21.12
N VAL A 115 -9.19 19.78 -22.41
CA VAL A 115 -7.83 20.13 -22.86
C VAL A 115 -7.46 21.54 -22.40
N ARG A 116 -8.39 22.49 -22.43
CA ARG A 116 -8.17 23.85 -21.93
C ARG A 116 -7.84 23.88 -20.45
N THR A 117 -8.60 23.13 -19.65
CA THR A 117 -8.38 23.04 -18.20
C THR A 117 -7.03 22.39 -17.90
N ALA A 118 -6.67 21.33 -18.62
CA ALA A 118 -5.41 20.62 -18.39
C ALA A 118 -4.16 21.36 -18.91
N LEU A 119 -4.30 22.17 -19.96
CA LEU A 119 -3.20 22.98 -20.51
C LEU A 119 -3.09 24.36 -19.85
N PHE A 120 -4.08 24.78 -19.05
CA PHE A 120 -4.06 26.10 -18.42
C PHE A 120 -2.78 26.34 -17.62
N ASP A 121 -2.13 27.49 -17.85
CA ASP A 121 -0.89 27.87 -17.21
C ASP A 121 0.25 26.85 -17.43
N ARG A 122 0.21 26.07 -18.53
CA ARG A 122 1.27 25.11 -18.90
C ARG A 122 2.10 25.63 -20.08
N PRO A 123 3.43 25.58 -20.00
CA PRO A 123 4.28 25.83 -21.16
C PRO A 123 4.22 24.62 -22.10
N VAL A 124 4.09 24.90 -23.39
CA VAL A 124 3.95 23.89 -24.43
C VAL A 124 4.78 24.28 -25.65
N ARG A 125 5.23 23.27 -26.38
CA ARG A 125 5.94 23.44 -27.65
C ARG A 125 5.35 22.55 -28.74
N ALA A 126 5.41 23.04 -29.99
CA ALA A 126 5.05 22.25 -31.16
C ALA A 126 5.85 20.93 -31.23
N GLY A 127 5.14 19.81 -31.42
CA GLY A 127 5.67 18.45 -31.45
C GLY A 127 5.76 17.74 -30.09
N GLU A 128 5.28 18.35 -29.00
CA GLU A 128 5.19 17.71 -27.69
C GLU A 128 3.89 16.89 -27.55
N THR A 129 3.97 15.77 -26.84
CA THR A 129 2.80 14.98 -26.45
C THR A 129 2.39 15.36 -25.03
N VAL A 130 1.12 15.69 -24.84
CA VAL A 130 0.54 16.03 -23.53
C VAL A 130 -0.52 15.02 -23.16
N ARG A 131 -0.47 14.59 -21.90
CA ARG A 131 -1.48 13.76 -21.28
C ARG A 131 -2.53 14.62 -20.61
N VAL A 132 -3.77 14.43 -21.01
CA VAL A 132 -4.93 15.07 -20.39
C VAL A 132 -5.72 13.99 -19.67
N ASP A 133 -5.78 14.11 -18.36
CA ASP A 133 -6.57 13.21 -17.51
C ASP A 133 -7.97 13.81 -17.35
N SER A 134 -8.98 13.13 -17.89
CA SER A 134 -10.39 13.53 -17.75
C SER A 134 -11.18 12.34 -17.23
N LEU A 135 -11.61 12.42 -15.95
CA LEU A 135 -12.51 11.46 -15.32
C LEU A 135 -12.03 10.00 -15.44
N GLY A 136 -10.74 9.74 -15.20
CA GLY A 136 -10.18 8.39 -15.13
C GLY A 136 -9.86 7.73 -16.48
N ARG A 137 -10.00 8.46 -17.60
CA ARG A 137 -9.40 8.08 -18.89
C ARG A 137 -8.38 9.13 -19.29
N ILE A 138 -7.14 8.69 -19.46
CA ILE A 138 -6.02 9.52 -19.90
C ILE A 138 -6.00 9.51 -21.42
N GLY A 139 -6.17 10.67 -22.05
CA GLY A 139 -5.98 10.85 -23.49
C GLY A 139 -4.62 11.46 -23.79
N GLU A 140 -3.91 10.92 -24.78
CA GLU A 140 -2.68 11.52 -25.32
C GLU A 140 -3.02 12.45 -26.50
N PHE A 141 -2.55 13.70 -26.40
CA PHE A 141 -2.74 14.74 -27.39
C PHE A 141 -1.39 15.24 -27.86
N GLU A 142 -1.15 15.27 -29.16
CA GLU A 142 0.02 15.87 -29.76
C GLU A 142 -0.25 17.35 -30.05
N ILE A 143 0.68 18.22 -29.63
CA ILE A 143 0.64 19.63 -29.93
C ILE A 143 1.18 19.82 -31.36
N GLY A 144 0.32 20.23 -32.27
CA GLY A 144 0.70 20.60 -33.62
C GLY A 144 1.28 22.01 -33.65
N ASP A 145 0.56 22.92 -34.31
CA ASP A 145 1.00 24.31 -34.48
C ASP A 145 0.64 25.18 -33.26
N THR A 146 1.56 26.08 -32.89
CA THR A 146 1.36 27.09 -31.85
C THR A 146 1.48 28.49 -32.48
N THR A 147 0.66 29.44 -32.03
CA THR A 147 0.74 30.84 -32.48
C THR A 147 0.93 31.74 -31.26
N PRO A 148 2.02 32.53 -31.16
CA PRO A 148 3.19 32.61 -32.06
C PRO A 148 4.05 31.33 -32.08
N ASP A 149 4.83 31.11 -33.16
CA ASP A 149 5.71 29.95 -33.29
C ASP A 149 6.80 29.97 -32.20
N GLY A 150 6.86 28.91 -31.39
CA GLY A 150 7.92 28.73 -30.39
C GLY A 150 7.43 28.10 -29.10
N ASP A 151 8.09 28.45 -28.00
CA ASP A 151 7.69 28.03 -26.65
C ASP A 151 6.58 28.99 -26.16
N VAL A 152 5.38 28.47 -25.93
CA VAL A 152 4.21 29.28 -25.54
C VAL A 152 3.58 28.80 -24.25
N VAL A 153 2.97 29.71 -23.49
CA VAL A 153 2.16 29.37 -22.30
C VAL A 153 0.69 29.56 -22.62
N VAL A 154 -0.11 28.54 -22.32
CA VAL A 154 -1.57 28.59 -22.51
C VAL A 154 -2.21 29.40 -21.38
N THR A 155 -3.02 30.39 -21.74
CA THR A 155 -3.73 31.28 -20.82
C THR A 155 -5.24 31.21 -21.07
N ASP A 156 -6.04 31.91 -20.26
CA ASP A 156 -7.50 32.01 -20.47
C ASP A 156 -7.86 32.59 -21.84
N ALA A 157 -6.99 33.38 -22.46
CA ALA A 157 -7.25 34.00 -23.77
C ALA A 157 -6.93 33.08 -24.96
N THR A 158 -6.30 31.92 -24.73
CA THR A 158 -5.84 31.03 -25.79
C THR A 158 -7.00 30.25 -26.42
N THR A 159 -7.06 30.22 -27.76
CA THR A 159 -8.03 29.39 -28.50
C THR A 159 -7.43 28.03 -28.83
N ILE A 160 -8.06 26.95 -28.36
CA ILE A 160 -7.64 25.56 -28.63
C ILE A 160 -8.41 25.01 -29.82
N ASP A 161 -7.66 24.48 -30.80
CA ASP A 161 -8.20 23.95 -32.06
C ASP A 161 -7.92 22.44 -32.11
N VAL A 162 -8.96 21.60 -31.97
CA VAL A 162 -8.83 20.14 -31.97
C VAL A 162 -8.96 19.62 -33.41
N ARG A 163 -7.84 19.20 -34.00
CA ARG A 163 -7.78 18.62 -35.36
C ARG A 163 -8.07 17.12 -35.32
N GLU A 164 -8.59 16.58 -36.42
CA GLU A 164 -8.70 15.12 -36.58
C GLU A 164 -7.35 14.57 -37.04
N PRO A 165 -6.95 13.37 -36.56
CA PRO A 165 -5.74 12.73 -37.05
C PRO A 165 -5.86 12.43 -38.56
N GLU A 166 -4.83 12.79 -39.35
CA GLU A 166 -4.83 12.49 -40.79
C GLU A 166 -4.64 10.98 -41.04
N PRO A 167 -5.30 10.38 -42.07
CA PRO A 167 -5.27 8.92 -42.31
C PRO A 167 -3.94 8.35 -42.85
N GLY A 168 -2.82 9.03 -42.64
CA GLY A 168 -1.57 8.77 -43.37
C GLY A 168 -0.34 8.41 -42.52
N ASP A 169 -0.41 8.50 -41.19
CA ASP A 169 0.73 8.19 -40.30
C ASP A 169 0.72 6.70 -39.85
N GLU A 170 0.39 5.81 -40.80
CA GLU A 170 0.30 4.34 -40.66
C GLU A 170 1.70 3.67 -40.57
N GLY A 171 2.67 4.29 -39.89
CA GLY A 171 3.94 3.67 -39.52
C GLY A 171 3.87 2.86 -38.22
N ARG A 172 2.78 2.99 -37.47
CA ARG A 172 2.48 2.22 -36.26
C ARG A 172 1.13 1.56 -36.45
N GLU A 173 1.12 0.31 -36.91
CA GLU A 173 -0.09 -0.51 -36.93
C GLU A 173 -0.77 -0.44 -35.55
N PRO A 174 -2.09 -0.18 -35.49
CA PRO A 174 -2.84 -0.28 -34.26
C PRO A 174 -2.94 -1.77 -33.89
N SER A 175 -2.13 -2.20 -32.93
CA SER A 175 -2.37 -3.45 -32.22
C SER A 175 -3.77 -3.39 -31.60
N ALA A 176 -4.51 -4.50 -31.71
CA ALA A 176 -5.94 -4.59 -31.45
C ALA A 176 -6.36 -4.48 -29.96
N ASP A 177 -5.45 -4.07 -29.07
CA ASP A 177 -5.74 -3.84 -27.65
C ASP A 177 -5.82 -2.34 -27.35
N GLY A 178 -7.02 -1.91 -26.98
CA GLY A 178 -7.40 -0.51 -26.71
C GLY A 178 -6.78 0.15 -25.48
N ASP A 179 -5.60 -0.27 -25.01
CA ASP A 179 -4.96 0.24 -23.79
C ASP A 179 -3.52 0.72 -24.02
N ARG A 180 -3.32 1.60 -25.03
CA ARG A 180 -2.05 2.34 -25.25
C ARG A 180 -1.81 3.49 -24.26
N VAL A 181 -2.45 3.49 -23.09
CA VAL A 181 -2.09 4.44 -22.03
C VAL A 181 -0.83 3.89 -21.34
N GLY A 182 0.34 4.38 -21.74
CA GLY A 182 1.61 4.01 -21.11
C GLY A 182 1.64 4.49 -19.66
N VAL A 183 1.34 3.61 -18.72
CA VAL A 183 1.44 3.87 -17.27
C VAL A 183 2.89 4.21 -16.93
N THR A 184 3.12 5.26 -16.17
CA THR A 184 4.47 5.64 -15.71
C THR A 184 4.68 5.27 -14.25
N TYR A 185 5.93 5.30 -13.76
CA TYR A 185 6.20 5.03 -12.34
C TYR A 185 5.44 5.97 -11.40
N GLU A 186 5.21 7.21 -11.82
CA GLU A 186 4.45 8.19 -11.03
C GLU A 186 2.94 7.92 -10.98
N ASP A 187 2.44 6.97 -11.79
CA ASP A 187 1.05 6.53 -11.76
C ASP A 187 0.87 5.29 -10.86
N VAL A 188 1.96 4.78 -10.26
CA VAL A 188 1.95 3.68 -9.29
C VAL A 188 2.23 4.25 -7.89
N GLY A 189 1.19 4.43 -7.08
CA GLY A 189 1.33 4.91 -5.70
C GLY A 189 1.63 3.81 -4.69
N GLY A 190 2.43 4.12 -3.66
CA GLY A 190 2.54 3.33 -2.44
C GLY A 190 3.36 2.04 -2.48
N LEU A 191 4.03 1.74 -3.59
CA LEU A 191 4.85 0.52 -3.79
C LEU A 191 6.32 0.86 -4.09
N GLY A 192 6.87 1.87 -3.43
CA GLY A 192 8.19 2.40 -3.76
C GLY A 192 9.34 1.38 -3.63
N GLU A 193 9.31 0.55 -2.59
CA GLU A 193 10.36 -0.45 -2.34
C GLU A 193 10.28 -1.62 -3.33
N GLU A 194 9.06 -2.12 -3.57
CA GLU A 194 8.78 -3.20 -4.50
C GLU A 194 9.08 -2.76 -5.94
N LEU A 195 8.72 -1.53 -6.29
CA LEU A 195 9.01 -0.95 -7.61
C LEU A 195 10.52 -0.79 -7.82
N ALA A 196 11.26 -0.36 -6.80
CA ALA A 196 12.72 -0.29 -6.87
C ALA A 196 13.36 -1.68 -7.09
N ALA A 197 12.83 -2.72 -6.44
CA ALA A 197 13.30 -4.09 -6.63
C ALA A 197 13.00 -4.62 -8.04
N VAL A 198 11.79 -4.39 -8.57
CA VAL A 198 11.45 -4.78 -9.96
C VAL A 198 12.31 -3.99 -10.95
N ARG A 199 12.51 -2.69 -10.71
CA ARG A 199 13.32 -1.81 -11.54
C ARG A 199 14.76 -2.33 -11.65
N GLU A 200 15.41 -2.66 -10.55
CA GLU A 200 16.78 -3.21 -10.58
C GLU A 200 16.88 -4.47 -11.45
N LEU A 201 15.87 -5.34 -11.37
CA LEU A 201 15.85 -6.62 -12.07
C LEU A 201 15.50 -6.50 -13.56
N VAL A 202 14.73 -5.48 -13.96
CA VAL A 202 14.24 -5.34 -15.34
C VAL A 202 14.98 -4.26 -16.13
N GLU A 203 15.29 -3.12 -15.51
CA GLU A 203 15.96 -1.99 -16.19
C GLU A 203 17.43 -2.31 -16.47
N LEU A 204 18.13 -2.95 -15.52
CA LEU A 204 19.56 -3.20 -15.64
C LEU A 204 19.88 -4.15 -16.81
N PRO A 205 19.17 -5.29 -17.00
CA PRO A 205 19.39 -6.17 -18.15
C PRO A 205 19.10 -5.52 -19.50
N LEU A 206 18.05 -4.70 -19.58
CA LEU A 206 17.59 -4.09 -20.83
C LEU A 206 18.40 -2.85 -21.23
N THR A 207 18.90 -2.09 -20.25
CA THR A 207 19.60 -0.81 -20.50
C THR A 207 21.11 -1.00 -20.72
N ASP A 208 21.77 -1.91 -19.99
CA ASP A 208 23.20 -2.21 -20.19
C ASP A 208 23.49 -3.72 -20.21
N PRO A 209 23.11 -4.44 -21.29
CA PRO A 209 23.47 -5.84 -21.47
C PRO A 209 24.99 -6.09 -21.48
N GLY A 210 25.77 -5.06 -21.83
CA GLY A 210 27.23 -5.13 -21.90
C GLY A 210 27.89 -5.30 -20.53
N ARG A 211 27.27 -4.75 -19.47
CA ARG A 211 27.73 -4.89 -18.08
C ARG A 211 27.71 -6.34 -17.61
N PHE A 212 26.61 -7.06 -17.83
CA PHE A 212 26.47 -8.47 -17.48
C PHE A 212 27.53 -9.35 -18.17
N ARG A 213 27.81 -9.09 -19.45
CA ARG A 213 28.85 -9.78 -20.21
C ARG A 213 30.26 -9.58 -19.63
N ARG A 214 30.55 -8.38 -19.10
CA ARG A 214 31.86 -8.08 -18.48
C ARG A 214 32.07 -8.79 -17.16
N PHE A 215 31.00 -8.94 -16.38
CA PHE A 215 31.05 -9.64 -15.09
C PHE A 215 30.86 -11.16 -15.23
N GLY A 216 30.44 -11.65 -16.40
CA GLY A 216 30.21 -13.08 -16.65
C GLY A 216 29.04 -13.64 -15.85
N VAL A 217 28.06 -12.79 -15.54
CA VAL A 217 26.86 -13.13 -14.78
C VAL A 217 25.69 -13.15 -15.75
N ASP A 218 24.86 -14.20 -15.69
CA ASP A 218 23.63 -14.27 -16.46
C ASP A 218 22.59 -13.28 -15.89
N PRO A 219 21.90 -12.50 -16.74
CA PRO A 219 20.82 -11.66 -16.28
C PRO A 219 19.67 -12.52 -15.72
N PRO A 220 18.92 -12.01 -14.72
CA PRO A 220 17.74 -12.71 -14.21
C PRO A 220 16.73 -12.91 -15.34
N LYS A 221 16.18 -14.12 -15.46
CA LYS A 221 15.27 -14.44 -16.58
C LYS A 221 13.82 -14.13 -16.27
N GLY A 222 13.44 -14.21 -14.99
CA GLY A 222 12.07 -13.94 -14.59
C GLY A 222 11.88 -13.52 -13.15
N VAL A 223 10.82 -12.75 -12.95
CA VAL A 223 10.39 -12.19 -11.67
C VAL A 223 8.97 -12.66 -11.38
N LEU A 224 8.72 -13.18 -10.18
CA LEU A 224 7.40 -13.60 -9.73
C LEU A 224 6.86 -12.60 -8.71
N LEU A 225 5.77 -11.93 -9.04
CA LEU A 225 5.04 -10.99 -8.19
C LEU A 225 3.88 -11.72 -7.49
N TYR A 226 3.88 -11.76 -6.16
CA TYR A 226 2.82 -12.42 -5.39
C TYR A 226 2.22 -11.52 -4.29
N GLY A 227 1.07 -11.89 -3.71
CA GLY A 227 0.29 -11.02 -2.81
C GLY A 227 -1.22 -10.95 -3.14
N PRO A 228 -2.02 -10.19 -2.38
CA PRO A 228 -3.48 -10.14 -2.55
C PRO A 228 -3.92 -9.58 -3.92
N PRO A 229 -5.13 -9.92 -4.40
CA PRO A 229 -5.68 -9.32 -5.60
C PRO A 229 -5.94 -7.82 -5.40
N GLY A 230 -5.79 -7.03 -6.46
CA GLY A 230 -6.09 -5.60 -6.44
C GLY A 230 -5.00 -4.69 -5.87
N THR A 231 -3.80 -5.22 -5.59
CA THR A 231 -2.62 -4.43 -5.17
C THR A 231 -1.87 -3.76 -6.33
N GLY A 232 -2.23 -4.04 -7.59
CA GLY A 232 -1.67 -3.33 -8.75
C GLY A 232 -0.48 -4.02 -9.42
N LYS A 233 -0.35 -5.35 -9.32
CA LYS A 233 0.74 -6.13 -9.95
C LYS A 233 0.85 -5.89 -11.45
N THR A 234 -0.28 -5.90 -12.15
CA THR A 234 -0.38 -5.63 -13.58
C THR A 234 0.01 -4.19 -13.92
N LEU A 235 -0.27 -3.24 -13.02
CA LEU A 235 0.14 -1.84 -13.18
C LEU A 235 1.65 -1.67 -13.04
N ILE A 236 2.29 -2.35 -12.07
CA ILE A 236 3.75 -2.32 -11.91
C ILE A 236 4.45 -2.85 -13.17
N ALA A 237 4.03 -4.02 -13.66
CA ALA A 237 4.65 -4.62 -14.84
C ALA A 237 4.52 -3.73 -16.08
N ARG A 238 3.34 -3.11 -16.28
CA ARG A 238 3.08 -2.16 -17.37
C ARG A 238 3.88 -0.88 -17.23
N ALA A 239 4.03 -0.36 -16.01
CA ALA A 239 4.81 0.84 -15.73
C ALA A 239 6.29 0.63 -16.05
N VAL A 240 6.83 -0.51 -15.63
CA VAL A 240 8.23 -0.87 -15.90
C VAL A 240 8.47 -0.99 -17.40
N ALA A 241 7.62 -1.72 -18.13
CA ALA A 241 7.78 -1.89 -19.57
C ALA A 241 7.70 -0.57 -20.36
N THR A 242 6.82 0.34 -19.94
CA THR A 242 6.69 1.67 -20.55
C THR A 242 7.95 2.51 -20.33
N GLU A 243 8.54 2.50 -19.13
CA GLU A 243 9.73 3.31 -18.85
C GLU A 243 10.99 2.78 -19.57
N VAL A 244 11.14 1.45 -19.69
CA VAL A 244 12.28 0.87 -20.44
C VAL A 244 12.10 0.93 -21.97
N ASP A 245 10.97 1.44 -22.46
CA ASP A 245 10.56 1.46 -23.87
C ASP A 245 10.62 0.05 -24.50
N ALA A 246 10.15 -0.95 -23.75
CA ALA A 246 10.12 -2.34 -24.18
C ALA A 246 8.71 -2.74 -24.64
N HIS A 247 8.63 -3.65 -25.61
CA HIS A 247 7.36 -4.20 -26.06
C HIS A 247 6.69 -5.00 -24.94
N PHE A 248 5.46 -4.63 -24.55
CA PHE A 248 4.73 -5.28 -23.47
C PHE A 248 3.72 -6.30 -24.03
N VAL A 249 3.92 -7.58 -23.71
CA VAL A 249 3.00 -8.66 -24.07
C VAL A 249 2.30 -9.13 -22.80
N SER A 250 0.98 -8.91 -22.72
CA SER A 250 0.15 -9.34 -21.58
C SER A 250 -0.59 -10.62 -21.92
N VAL A 251 -0.53 -11.61 -21.04
CA VAL A 251 -1.24 -12.88 -21.19
C VAL A 251 -1.92 -13.23 -19.88
N SER A 252 -3.23 -13.47 -19.91
CA SER A 252 -3.95 -13.93 -18.72
C SER A 252 -3.93 -15.47 -18.64
N GLY A 253 -3.65 -16.04 -17.47
CA GLY A 253 -3.63 -17.49 -17.26
C GLY A 253 -4.86 -18.24 -17.81
N PRO A 254 -6.09 -17.76 -17.55
CA PRO A 254 -7.30 -18.38 -18.11
C PRO A 254 -7.41 -18.33 -19.64
N GLU A 255 -6.82 -17.31 -20.30
CA GLU A 255 -6.87 -17.19 -21.77
C GLU A 255 -6.09 -18.31 -22.46
N ILE A 256 -5.02 -18.79 -21.81
CA ILE A 256 -4.21 -19.90 -22.32
C ILE A 256 -4.90 -21.24 -22.12
N THR A 257 -5.85 -21.37 -21.18
CA THR A 257 -6.48 -22.65 -20.84
C THR A 257 -7.64 -22.95 -21.78
N SER A 258 -7.33 -23.58 -22.91
CA SER A 258 -8.31 -23.97 -23.93
C SER A 258 -8.80 -25.42 -23.72
N LYS A 259 -9.99 -25.75 -24.23
CA LYS A 259 -10.53 -27.12 -24.19
C LYS A 259 -9.88 -28.05 -25.23
N TYR A 260 -9.17 -27.49 -26.20
CA TYR A 260 -8.62 -28.24 -27.33
C TYR A 260 -7.17 -28.65 -27.06
N LYS A 261 -6.83 -29.91 -27.34
CA LYS A 261 -5.48 -30.44 -27.08
C LYS A 261 -4.46 -29.76 -28.00
N GLY A 262 -3.44 -29.13 -27.41
CA GLY A 262 -2.27 -28.59 -28.10
C GLY A 262 -2.39 -27.11 -28.52
N GLU A 263 -3.58 -26.52 -28.47
CA GLU A 263 -3.80 -25.09 -28.78
C GLU A 263 -3.12 -24.19 -27.74
N SER A 264 -3.25 -24.53 -26.46
CA SER A 264 -2.58 -23.82 -25.34
C SER A 264 -1.05 -23.82 -25.43
N GLU A 265 -0.46 -24.89 -25.97
CA GLU A 265 1.00 -24.97 -26.15
C GLU A 265 1.48 -24.14 -27.34
N GLU A 266 0.71 -24.12 -28.43
CA GLU A 266 1.03 -23.31 -29.60
C GLU A 266 0.90 -21.82 -29.30
N GLN A 267 -0.17 -21.42 -28.61
CA GLN A 267 -0.36 -20.04 -28.17
C GLN A 267 0.81 -19.55 -27.30
N LEU A 268 1.31 -20.38 -26.38
CA LEU A 268 2.52 -20.04 -25.61
C LEU A 268 3.76 -19.90 -26.52
N ARG A 269 3.93 -20.74 -27.55
CA ARG A 269 5.06 -20.59 -28.49
C ARG A 269 4.95 -19.30 -29.30
N GLU A 270 3.75 -18.95 -29.75
CA GLU A 270 3.48 -17.72 -30.51
C GLU A 270 3.80 -16.49 -29.66
N VAL A 271 3.31 -16.43 -28.42
CA VAL A 271 3.60 -15.33 -27.47
C VAL A 271 5.11 -15.13 -27.28
N PHE A 272 5.86 -16.21 -27.04
CA PHE A 272 7.31 -16.12 -26.86
C PHE A 272 8.06 -15.83 -28.18
N ALA A 273 7.51 -16.21 -29.34
CA ALA A 273 8.08 -15.86 -30.64
C ALA A 273 7.89 -14.37 -30.94
N GLU A 274 6.69 -13.85 -30.76
CA GLU A 274 6.35 -12.42 -30.90
C GLU A 274 7.22 -11.56 -29.98
N ALA A 275 7.37 -11.97 -28.71
CA ALA A 275 8.23 -11.27 -27.76
C ALA A 275 9.70 -11.23 -28.22
N ARG A 276 10.20 -12.30 -28.86
CA ARG A 276 11.58 -12.35 -29.38
C ARG A 276 11.77 -11.51 -30.63
N GLU A 277 10.77 -11.44 -31.49
CA GLU A 277 10.81 -10.62 -32.70
C GLU A 277 10.78 -9.12 -32.37
N ASN A 278 10.04 -8.74 -31.33
CA ASN A 278 9.89 -7.35 -30.85
C ASN A 278 10.84 -6.98 -29.69
N ALA A 279 12.01 -7.62 -29.61
CA ALA A 279 12.99 -7.34 -28.56
C ALA A 279 13.56 -5.90 -28.64
N PRO A 280 13.74 -5.18 -27.52
CA PRO A 280 13.54 -5.58 -26.12
C PRO A 280 12.05 -5.71 -25.72
N SER A 281 11.69 -6.77 -25.00
CA SER A 281 10.29 -7.03 -24.63
C SER A 281 10.12 -7.59 -23.21
N VAL A 282 8.94 -7.35 -22.64
CA VAL A 282 8.50 -7.84 -21.33
C VAL A 282 7.25 -8.70 -21.54
N VAL A 283 7.33 -9.97 -21.14
CA VAL A 283 6.20 -10.91 -21.18
C VAL A 283 5.60 -10.97 -19.78
N PHE A 284 4.37 -10.51 -19.63
CA PHE A 284 3.63 -10.51 -18.37
C PHE A 284 2.55 -11.60 -18.37
N PHE A 285 2.62 -12.50 -17.40
CA PHE A 285 1.58 -13.49 -17.14
C PHE A 285 0.76 -13.08 -15.91
N ASP A 286 -0.53 -12.81 -16.09
CA ASP A 286 -1.46 -12.60 -14.97
C ASP A 286 -2.13 -13.92 -14.56
N GLU A 287 -2.57 -14.02 -13.30
CA GLU A 287 -3.16 -15.23 -12.73
C GLU A 287 -2.34 -16.50 -13.04
N PHE A 288 -1.03 -16.40 -12.85
CA PHE A 288 -0.08 -17.43 -13.26
C PHE A 288 -0.34 -18.79 -12.59
N ASP A 289 -0.96 -18.80 -11.40
CA ASP A 289 -1.40 -20.00 -10.70
C ASP A 289 -2.44 -20.84 -11.46
N ALA A 290 -3.19 -20.25 -12.41
CA ALA A 290 -4.14 -20.99 -13.24
C ALA A 290 -3.46 -21.93 -14.25
N ILE A 291 -2.26 -21.59 -14.73
CA ILE A 291 -1.51 -22.36 -15.72
C ILE A 291 -0.31 -23.10 -15.12
N ALA A 292 0.13 -22.69 -13.93
CA ALA A 292 1.36 -23.14 -13.29
C ALA A 292 1.14 -23.96 -12.01
N GLY A 293 -0.05 -24.55 -11.85
CA GLY A 293 -0.43 -25.36 -10.69
C GLY A 293 0.55 -26.51 -10.37
N GLU A 294 0.57 -26.94 -9.10
CA GLU A 294 1.34 -28.12 -8.67
C GLU A 294 0.85 -29.38 -9.40
N ARG A 295 1.80 -30.26 -9.74
CA ARG A 295 1.52 -31.43 -10.59
C ARG A 295 0.74 -32.48 -9.83
N ASP A 296 -0.57 -32.46 -9.98
CA ASP A 296 -1.43 -33.55 -9.51
C ASP A 296 -1.51 -34.69 -10.53
N ASP A 297 -1.63 -35.93 -10.05
CA ASP A 297 -1.80 -37.15 -10.86
C ASP A 297 -3.07 -37.10 -11.76
N ALA A 298 -3.98 -36.16 -11.53
CA ALA A 298 -5.22 -35.97 -12.29
C ALA A 298 -5.11 -34.90 -13.42
N GLY A 299 -4.08 -34.06 -13.41
CA GLY A 299 -3.95 -32.86 -14.25
C GLY A 299 -3.08 -33.03 -15.51
N ASP A 300 -3.39 -33.97 -16.40
CA ASP A 300 -2.59 -34.26 -17.60
C ASP A 300 -2.39 -33.05 -18.54
N MET A 301 -3.33 -32.10 -18.56
CA MET A 301 -3.27 -30.92 -19.43
C MET A 301 -2.37 -29.82 -18.85
N GLU A 302 -2.56 -29.46 -17.58
CA GLU A 302 -1.76 -28.47 -16.85
C GLU A 302 -0.29 -28.89 -16.80
N ASN A 303 -0.02 -30.17 -16.52
CA ASN A 303 1.33 -30.73 -16.50
C ASN A 303 2.09 -30.56 -17.82
N ARG A 304 1.38 -30.58 -18.97
CA ARG A 304 1.98 -30.34 -20.29
C ARG A 304 2.26 -28.86 -20.52
N ILE A 305 1.33 -27.98 -20.15
CA ILE A 305 1.48 -26.52 -20.25
C ILE A 305 2.70 -26.07 -19.42
N VAL A 306 2.79 -26.54 -18.17
CA VAL A 306 3.96 -26.30 -17.30
C VAL A 306 5.23 -26.80 -17.97
N GLY A 307 5.24 -28.05 -18.47
CA GLY A 307 6.41 -28.60 -19.17
C GLY A 307 6.86 -27.78 -20.38
N GLN A 308 5.92 -27.28 -21.18
CA GLN A 308 6.21 -26.41 -22.32
C GLN A 308 6.76 -25.04 -21.88
N LEU A 309 6.18 -24.44 -20.84
CA LEU A 309 6.66 -23.18 -20.28
C LEU A 309 8.09 -23.32 -19.73
N LEU A 310 8.39 -24.41 -19.01
CA LEU A 310 9.74 -24.71 -18.54
C LEU A 310 10.75 -24.77 -19.69
N SER A 311 10.38 -25.43 -20.78
CA SER A 311 11.22 -25.54 -21.98
C SER A 311 11.44 -24.19 -22.66
N LEU A 312 10.41 -23.32 -22.71
CA LEU A 312 10.51 -21.98 -23.27
C LEU A 312 11.42 -21.08 -22.44
N MET A 313 11.28 -21.12 -21.11
CA MET A 313 12.11 -20.37 -20.15
C MET A 313 13.59 -20.81 -20.19
N ASP A 314 13.84 -22.13 -20.21
CA ASP A 314 15.20 -22.67 -20.31
C ASP A 314 15.82 -22.34 -21.69
N GLY A 315 14.99 -22.33 -22.74
CA GLY A 315 15.35 -21.99 -24.11
C GLY A 315 15.48 -20.49 -24.40
N LEU A 316 15.23 -19.60 -23.43
CA LEU A 316 15.64 -18.20 -23.52
C LEU A 316 17.16 -18.13 -23.38
N GLU A 317 17.84 -17.89 -24.51
CA GLU A 317 19.27 -17.60 -24.53
C GLU A 317 19.56 -16.38 -23.65
N GLY A 318 20.67 -16.39 -22.90
CA GLY A 318 21.09 -15.32 -21.97
C GLY A 318 21.48 -13.99 -22.63
N ARG A 319 20.85 -13.62 -23.75
CA ARG A 319 21.04 -12.32 -24.40
C ARG A 319 20.38 -11.18 -23.63
N GLY A 320 19.50 -11.49 -22.67
CA GLY A 320 18.92 -10.51 -21.74
C GLY A 320 17.92 -9.56 -22.38
N GLU A 321 17.40 -9.90 -23.56
CA GLU A 321 16.53 -9.03 -24.37
C GLU A 321 15.03 -9.26 -24.08
N VAL A 322 14.68 -10.38 -23.43
CA VAL A 322 13.30 -10.71 -23.04
C VAL A 322 13.27 -11.06 -21.55
N VAL A 323 12.40 -10.38 -20.81
CA VAL A 323 12.20 -10.61 -19.37
C VAL A 323 10.79 -11.12 -19.13
N VAL A 324 10.63 -12.16 -18.30
CA VAL A 324 9.32 -12.74 -17.98
C VAL A 324 8.88 -12.34 -16.57
N ILE A 325 7.70 -11.73 -16.45
CA ILE A 325 7.10 -11.36 -15.17
C ILE A 325 5.83 -12.18 -14.97
N GLY A 326 5.76 -12.95 -13.89
CA GLY A 326 4.56 -13.69 -13.51
C GLY A 326 3.88 -13.02 -12.32
N ALA A 327 2.55 -12.85 -12.35
CA ALA A 327 1.76 -12.39 -11.23
C ALA A 327 0.86 -13.52 -10.72
N THR A 328 0.85 -13.74 -9.41
CA THR A 328 0.02 -14.77 -8.78
C THR A 328 -0.56 -14.28 -7.47
N ASN A 329 -1.73 -14.79 -7.07
CA ASN A 329 -2.23 -14.57 -5.72
C ASN A 329 -1.73 -15.64 -4.74
N ARG A 330 -1.25 -16.78 -5.26
CA ARG A 330 -0.93 -17.97 -4.47
C ARG A 330 0.42 -18.55 -4.87
N VAL A 331 1.50 -18.01 -4.31
CA VAL A 331 2.87 -18.49 -4.59
C VAL A 331 3.07 -19.98 -4.25
N ASN A 332 2.37 -20.49 -3.24
CA ASN A 332 2.44 -21.91 -2.85
C ASN A 332 1.72 -22.85 -3.84
N ALA A 333 0.83 -22.32 -4.69
CA ALA A 333 0.13 -23.14 -5.68
C ALA A 333 0.97 -23.40 -6.93
N ILE A 334 2.10 -22.71 -7.09
CA ILE A 334 2.96 -22.81 -8.27
C ILE A 334 3.93 -23.98 -8.17
N ASP A 335 4.13 -24.69 -9.27
CA ASP A 335 5.12 -25.78 -9.38
C ASP A 335 6.52 -25.32 -8.90
N PRO A 336 7.11 -26.00 -7.89
CA PRO A 336 8.44 -25.66 -7.36
C PRO A 336 9.56 -25.64 -8.40
N ALA A 337 9.40 -26.29 -9.56
CA ALA A 337 10.36 -26.27 -10.65
C ALA A 337 10.43 -24.91 -11.35
N LEU A 338 9.35 -24.13 -11.37
CA LEU A 338 9.33 -22.78 -11.92
C LEU A 338 10.08 -21.78 -11.03
N ARG A 339 10.07 -22.02 -9.72
CA ARG A 339 10.73 -21.20 -8.67
C ARG A 339 12.23 -21.46 -8.52
N ARG A 340 12.81 -22.32 -9.36
CA ARG A 340 14.24 -22.64 -9.29
C ARG A 340 15.07 -21.57 -10.02
N PRO A 341 16.28 -21.26 -9.52
CA PRO A 341 17.20 -20.36 -10.21
C PRO A 341 17.43 -20.77 -11.68
N GLY A 342 17.43 -19.79 -12.58
CA GLY A 342 17.45 -19.94 -14.03
C GLY A 342 16.07 -19.76 -14.71
N ARG A 343 15.00 -19.58 -13.93
CA ARG A 343 13.62 -19.37 -14.41
C ARG A 343 13.01 -18.15 -13.70
N PHE A 344 12.25 -18.34 -12.63
CA PHE A 344 11.88 -17.26 -11.71
C PHE A 344 12.93 -17.16 -10.61
N ASP A 345 13.89 -16.27 -10.82
CA ASP A 345 15.04 -16.08 -9.93
C ASP A 345 14.69 -15.26 -8.68
N ARG A 346 13.64 -14.46 -8.76
CA ARG A 346 13.22 -13.53 -7.71
C ARG A 346 11.72 -13.61 -7.49
N GLU A 347 11.35 -13.65 -6.22
CA GLU A 347 9.98 -13.55 -5.74
C GLU A 347 9.84 -12.21 -5.02
N ILE A 348 8.89 -11.40 -5.43
CA ILE A 348 8.59 -10.10 -4.83
C ILE A 348 7.17 -10.14 -4.29
N GLU A 349 7.04 -9.91 -2.99
CA GLU A 349 5.74 -9.77 -2.33
C GLU A 349 5.23 -8.35 -2.55
N ILE A 350 4.01 -8.23 -3.04
CA ILE A 350 3.26 -6.98 -3.14
C ILE A 350 2.17 -7.05 -2.08
N GLY A 351 2.49 -6.47 -0.92
CA GLY A 351 1.62 -6.44 0.25
C GLY A 351 0.47 -5.43 0.15
N VAL A 352 -0.31 -5.35 1.23
CA VAL A 352 -1.31 -4.30 1.40
C VAL A 352 -0.57 -2.99 1.69
N PRO A 353 -0.92 -1.87 1.03
CA PRO A 353 -0.20 -0.60 1.19
C PRO A 353 -0.30 -0.05 2.63
N SER A 354 0.81 0.53 3.09
CA SER A 354 0.90 1.25 4.36
C SER A 354 0.05 2.54 4.34
N ARG A 355 -0.11 3.22 5.49
CA ARG A 355 -0.79 4.52 5.55
C ARG A 355 -0.22 5.53 4.55
N ALA A 356 1.12 5.64 4.49
CA ALA A 356 1.79 6.54 3.56
C ALA A 356 1.52 6.12 2.11
N GLY A 357 1.59 4.81 1.82
CA GLY A 357 1.29 4.31 0.48
C GLY A 357 -0.16 4.54 0.04
N ARG A 358 -1.14 4.41 0.95
CA ARG A 358 -2.54 4.74 0.65
C ARG A 358 -2.76 6.22 0.35
N ALA A 359 -2.06 7.11 1.07
CA ALA A 359 -2.10 8.53 0.78
C ALA A 359 -1.57 8.83 -0.63
N GLU A 360 -0.44 8.21 -1.02
CA GLU A 360 0.09 8.33 -2.38
C GLU A 360 -0.85 7.76 -3.43
N ILE A 361 -1.49 6.61 -3.17
CA ILE A 361 -2.48 6.03 -4.09
C ILE A 361 -3.68 6.98 -4.26
N LEU A 362 -4.16 7.57 -3.17
CA LEU A 362 -5.25 8.56 -3.22
C LEU A 362 -4.83 9.82 -3.98
N ASP A 363 -3.60 10.32 -3.80
CA ASP A 363 -3.05 11.45 -4.55
C ASP A 363 -2.99 11.16 -6.05
N VAL A 364 -2.57 9.95 -6.44
CA VAL A 364 -2.53 9.53 -7.85
C VAL A 364 -3.96 9.42 -8.42
N LEU A 365 -4.87 8.76 -7.70
CA LEU A 365 -6.24 8.54 -8.17
C LEU A 365 -7.06 9.83 -8.27
N THR A 366 -6.77 10.83 -7.43
CA THR A 366 -7.49 12.10 -7.42
C THR A 366 -6.83 13.20 -8.24
N ARG A 367 -5.70 12.93 -8.90
CA ARG A 367 -4.92 13.91 -9.69
C ARG A 367 -5.76 14.67 -10.73
N GLY A 368 -6.64 13.95 -11.43
CA GLY A 368 -7.55 14.50 -12.45
C GLY A 368 -8.94 14.89 -11.93
N MET A 369 -9.16 14.87 -10.60
CA MET A 369 -10.47 15.08 -10.00
C MET A 369 -10.56 16.44 -9.31
N PRO A 370 -11.61 17.23 -9.58
CA PRO A 370 -11.87 18.47 -8.87
C PRO A 370 -12.36 18.16 -7.45
N LEU A 371 -11.45 18.28 -6.48
CA LEU A 371 -11.73 18.14 -5.05
C LEU A 371 -12.07 19.51 -4.45
N ALA A 372 -13.04 19.53 -3.54
CA ALA A 372 -13.31 20.72 -2.73
C ALA A 372 -12.26 20.90 -1.61
N ASP A 373 -12.10 22.13 -1.13
CA ASP A 373 -11.10 22.50 -0.10
C ASP A 373 -11.29 21.78 1.25
N ASP A 374 -12.46 21.17 1.48
CA ASP A 374 -12.81 20.43 2.69
C ASP A 374 -12.31 18.97 2.69
N VAL A 375 -11.75 18.50 1.57
CA VAL A 375 -11.25 17.14 1.40
C VAL A 375 -9.79 17.05 1.84
N ASP A 376 -9.57 16.36 2.97
CA ASP A 376 -8.23 15.97 3.41
C ASP A 376 -7.99 14.46 3.15
N LEU A 377 -7.18 14.16 2.14
CA LEU A 377 -6.80 12.80 1.77
C LEU A 377 -6.03 12.07 2.87
N GLY A 378 -5.31 12.80 3.74
CA GLY A 378 -4.60 12.22 4.88
C GLY A 378 -5.56 11.56 5.87
N THR A 379 -6.65 12.25 6.21
CA THR A 379 -7.71 11.72 7.09
C THR A 379 -8.38 10.47 6.51
N PHE A 380 -8.53 10.38 5.18
CA PHE A 380 -9.09 9.18 4.54
C PHE A 380 -8.07 8.03 4.49
N ALA A 381 -6.77 8.30 4.33
CA ALA A 381 -5.72 7.29 4.44
C ALA A 381 -5.67 6.63 5.83
N ASP A 382 -5.99 7.39 6.89
CA ASP A 382 -6.12 6.89 8.27
C ASP A 382 -7.29 5.91 8.43
N ARG A 383 -8.42 6.19 7.80
CA ARG A 383 -9.65 5.41 7.95
C ARG A 383 -9.74 4.18 7.04
N THR A 384 -8.96 4.14 5.97
CA THR A 384 -8.96 3.09 4.93
C THR A 384 -8.00 1.94 5.25
N HIS A 385 -7.99 1.47 6.50
CA HIS A 385 -7.13 0.36 6.90
C HIS A 385 -7.50 -0.93 6.14
N GLY A 386 -6.50 -1.61 5.57
CA GLY A 386 -6.72 -2.84 4.80
C GLY A 386 -7.29 -2.64 3.39
N TYR A 387 -7.45 -1.40 2.91
CA TYR A 387 -7.85 -1.14 1.52
C TYR A 387 -6.66 -1.37 0.60
N VAL A 388 -6.88 -2.07 -0.51
CA VAL A 388 -5.90 -2.18 -1.61
C VAL A 388 -6.13 -1.08 -2.65
N GLY A 389 -5.21 -0.93 -3.61
CA GLY A 389 -5.32 0.09 -4.66
C GLY A 389 -6.63 0.02 -5.46
N ALA A 390 -7.13 -1.20 -5.70
CA ALA A 390 -8.44 -1.40 -6.33
C ALA A 390 -9.61 -0.90 -5.46
N ASP A 391 -9.57 -1.13 -4.15
CA ASP A 391 -10.61 -0.67 -3.21
C ASP A 391 -10.60 0.86 -3.10
N LEU A 392 -9.41 1.48 -3.05
CA LEU A 392 -9.27 2.94 -3.06
C LEU A 392 -9.77 3.54 -4.37
N ARG A 393 -9.52 2.89 -5.51
CA ARG A 393 -10.08 3.29 -6.81
C ARG A 393 -11.61 3.19 -6.81
N ALA A 394 -12.18 2.13 -6.26
CA ALA A 394 -13.62 1.98 -6.13
C ALA A 394 -14.23 3.08 -5.25
N LEU A 395 -13.61 3.36 -4.10
CA LEU A 395 -14.00 4.45 -3.19
C LEU A 395 -14.07 5.80 -3.91
N VAL A 396 -12.99 6.16 -4.62
CA VAL A 396 -12.91 7.43 -5.34
C VAL A 396 -13.91 7.48 -6.50
N THR A 397 -14.10 6.37 -7.21
CA THR A 397 -15.07 6.28 -8.32
C THR A 397 -16.50 6.44 -7.82
N GLU A 398 -16.86 5.83 -6.69
CA GLU A 398 -18.18 6.01 -6.09
C GLU A 398 -18.41 7.44 -5.60
N ALA A 399 -17.40 8.08 -5.01
CA ALA A 399 -17.48 9.48 -4.62
C ALA A 399 -17.69 10.41 -5.82
N ALA A 400 -16.96 10.17 -6.92
CA ALA A 400 -17.15 10.91 -8.17
C ALA A 400 -18.55 10.67 -8.76
N MET A 401 -19.02 9.42 -8.76
CA MET A 401 -20.37 9.08 -9.23
C MET A 401 -21.46 9.71 -8.37
N ALA A 402 -21.26 9.85 -7.06
CA ALA A 402 -22.19 10.55 -6.18
C ALA A 402 -22.28 12.04 -6.54
N ALA A 403 -21.13 12.71 -6.75
CA ALA A 403 -21.10 14.10 -7.21
C ALA A 403 -21.80 14.28 -8.58
N ILE A 404 -21.56 13.37 -9.53
CA ILE A 404 -22.21 13.38 -10.84
C ILE A 404 -23.74 13.16 -10.73
N ARG A 405 -24.20 12.24 -9.87
CA ARG A 405 -25.63 12.01 -9.64
C ARG A 405 -26.34 13.26 -9.11
N ASP A 406 -25.62 14.08 -8.36
CA ASP A 406 -26.10 15.35 -7.81
C ASP A 406 -25.85 16.56 -8.73
N ASP A 407 -25.40 16.33 -9.97
CA ASP A 407 -25.10 17.36 -10.98
C ASP A 407 -24.07 18.40 -10.48
N ARG A 408 -23.08 17.94 -9.72
CA ARG A 408 -21.97 18.75 -9.16
C ARG A 408 -20.66 18.44 -9.86
N ASP A 409 -19.92 19.50 -10.20
CA ASP A 409 -18.61 19.41 -10.85
C ASP A 409 -17.44 19.24 -9.86
N THR A 410 -17.71 19.15 -8.54
CA THR A 410 -16.70 19.02 -7.49
C THR A 410 -17.08 17.96 -6.48
N VAL A 411 -16.12 17.09 -6.12
CA VAL A 411 -16.27 16.06 -5.09
C VAL A 411 -16.03 16.68 -3.72
N THR A 412 -16.99 16.51 -2.82
CA THR A 412 -16.93 17.03 -1.44
C THR A 412 -16.58 15.92 -0.45
N ARG A 413 -16.24 16.30 0.78
CA ARG A 413 -16.00 15.33 1.86
C ARG A 413 -17.18 14.38 2.09
N ALA A 414 -18.41 14.89 2.00
CA ALA A 414 -19.62 14.10 2.21
C ALA A 414 -19.79 12.96 1.19
N ASP A 415 -19.34 13.18 -0.04
CA ASP A 415 -19.37 12.16 -1.10
C ASP A 415 -18.40 11.02 -0.80
N LEU A 416 -17.18 11.36 -0.36
CA LEU A 416 -16.17 10.39 0.07
C LEU A 416 -16.61 9.62 1.32
N ASP A 417 -17.24 10.28 2.29
CA ASP A 417 -17.79 9.62 3.48
C ASP A 417 -18.94 8.66 3.12
N THR A 418 -19.79 9.03 2.17
CA THR A 418 -20.86 8.15 1.67
C THR A 418 -20.29 6.96 0.91
N ALA A 419 -19.29 7.19 0.07
CA ALA A 419 -18.60 6.13 -0.67
C ALA A 419 -17.87 5.17 0.29
N PHE A 420 -17.28 5.69 1.37
CA PHE A 420 -16.61 4.88 2.40
C PHE A 420 -17.59 3.95 3.10
N ALA A 421 -18.80 4.41 3.40
CA ALA A 421 -19.85 3.59 4.00
C ALA A 421 -20.39 2.50 3.05
N ALA A 422 -20.21 2.66 1.74
CA ALA A 422 -20.69 1.73 0.72
C ALA A 422 -19.63 0.71 0.24
N THR A 423 -18.34 0.96 0.50
CA THR A 423 -17.24 0.14 -0.02
C THR A 423 -16.63 -0.71 1.09
N ASP A 424 -16.71 -2.04 0.98
CA ASP A 424 -16.05 -2.97 1.91
C ASP A 424 -14.58 -3.24 1.50
N PRO A 425 -13.64 -3.35 2.46
CA PRO A 425 -12.24 -3.69 2.17
C PRO A 425 -12.06 -5.14 1.72
N SER A 426 -11.35 -5.35 0.61
CA SER A 426 -11.11 -6.67 0.04
C SER A 426 -10.09 -7.48 0.85
N ALA A 427 -9.10 -6.83 1.48
CA ALA A 427 -8.02 -7.52 2.18
C ALA A 427 -8.39 -8.03 3.58
N MET A 428 -9.50 -7.57 4.18
CA MET A 428 -9.93 -8.03 5.52
C MET A 428 -10.35 -9.52 5.55
N ARG A 429 -10.42 -10.20 4.41
CA ARG A 429 -10.67 -11.65 4.32
C ARG A 429 -9.42 -12.50 4.61
N GLU A 430 -8.22 -11.92 4.53
CA GLU A 430 -6.97 -12.57 4.95
C GLU A 430 -6.48 -11.91 6.24
N VAL A 431 -6.05 -12.71 7.23
CA VAL A 431 -5.56 -12.21 8.53
C VAL A 431 -4.34 -11.32 8.28
N VAL A 432 -4.53 -9.99 8.37
CA VAL A 432 -3.50 -8.98 8.09
C VAL A 432 -2.55 -8.88 9.28
N ALA A 433 -1.25 -8.85 9.00
CA ALA A 433 -0.24 -8.45 9.97
C ALA A 433 -0.35 -6.93 10.16
N GLU A 434 -0.79 -6.50 11.35
CA GLU A 434 -1.01 -5.09 11.65
C GLU A 434 0.24 -4.51 12.32
N SER A 435 0.69 -3.33 11.90
CA SER A 435 1.46 -2.46 12.81
C SER A 435 0.45 -1.85 13.79
N PRO A 436 0.50 -2.14 15.10
CA PRO A 436 -0.47 -1.59 16.04
C PRO A 436 -0.28 -0.08 16.18
N ASP A 437 -1.35 0.70 16.33
CA ASP A 437 -1.27 2.15 16.59
C ASP A 437 -1.22 2.50 18.09
N VAL A 438 -1.37 1.48 18.95
CA VAL A 438 -1.42 1.64 20.41
C VAL A 438 -0.01 1.60 20.96
N SER A 439 0.38 2.59 21.74
CA SER A 439 1.68 2.65 22.42
C SER A 439 1.57 2.27 23.90
N PHE A 440 2.70 2.11 24.61
CA PHE A 440 2.67 1.95 26.06
C PHE A 440 2.16 3.18 26.82
N ALA A 441 2.10 4.36 26.17
CA ALA A 441 1.52 5.56 26.76
C ALA A 441 -0.02 5.47 26.84
N ASP A 442 -0.63 4.73 25.92
CA ASP A 442 -2.08 4.54 25.83
C ASP A 442 -2.61 3.46 26.79
N VAL A 443 -1.70 2.81 27.54
CA VAL A 443 -2.05 1.83 28.57
C VAL A 443 -1.80 2.45 29.94
N GLY A 444 -2.85 2.72 30.71
CA GLY A 444 -2.70 3.28 32.07
C GLY A 444 -2.19 2.24 33.08
N GLY A 445 -1.13 2.56 33.81
CA GLY A 445 -0.55 1.71 34.86
C GLY A 445 0.23 0.49 34.34
N LEU A 446 0.25 -0.59 35.13
CA LEU A 446 0.90 -1.88 34.82
C LEU A 446 2.41 -1.79 34.54
N ASP A 447 3.14 -0.95 35.28
CA ASP A 447 4.56 -0.68 35.02
C ASP A 447 5.45 -1.94 35.06
N GLU A 448 5.16 -2.87 35.97
CA GLU A 448 5.86 -4.15 36.07
C GLU A 448 5.63 -5.02 34.83
N ALA A 449 4.37 -5.17 34.40
CA ALA A 449 4.03 -5.95 33.21
C ALA A 449 4.60 -5.33 31.92
N LYS A 450 4.63 -3.99 31.83
CA LYS A 450 5.28 -3.27 30.72
C LYS A 450 6.79 -3.49 30.71
N ALA A 451 7.44 -3.48 31.88
CA ALA A 451 8.87 -3.75 31.99
C ALA A 451 9.18 -5.17 31.51
N THR A 452 8.46 -6.19 32.00
CA THR A 452 8.65 -7.57 31.57
C THR A 452 8.42 -7.76 30.07
N LEU A 453 7.40 -7.11 29.49
CA LEU A 453 7.16 -7.18 28.04
C LEU A 453 8.23 -6.48 27.20
N ARG A 454 8.79 -5.35 27.67
CA ARG A 454 9.95 -4.74 27.00
C ARG A 454 11.13 -5.69 27.02
N GLU A 455 11.43 -6.29 28.16
CA GLU A 455 12.53 -7.25 28.28
C GLU A 455 12.33 -8.47 27.38
N ALA A 456 11.11 -8.99 27.32
CA ALA A 456 10.83 -10.24 26.60
C ALA A 456 10.65 -10.06 25.08
N VAL A 457 10.16 -8.90 24.62
CA VAL A 457 9.91 -8.64 23.18
C VAL A 457 11.00 -7.78 22.54
N GLN A 458 11.40 -6.69 23.21
CA GLN A 458 12.30 -5.69 22.63
C GLN A 458 13.77 -6.11 22.69
N TRP A 459 14.20 -6.72 23.81
CA TRP A 459 15.62 -7.02 24.00
C TRP A 459 16.17 -8.11 23.06
N PRO A 460 15.44 -9.20 22.75
CA PRO A 460 15.91 -10.18 21.77
C PRO A 460 16.19 -9.55 20.40
N LEU A 461 15.32 -8.62 19.98
CA LEU A 461 15.41 -7.95 18.69
C LEU A 461 16.51 -6.89 18.63
N GLN A 462 16.67 -6.10 19.70
CA GLN A 462 17.64 -4.99 19.73
C GLN A 462 19.04 -5.41 20.20
N TYR A 463 19.12 -6.42 21.06
CA TYR A 463 20.36 -6.82 21.75
C TYR A 463 20.75 -8.28 21.50
N GLY A 464 20.37 -8.85 20.35
CA GLY A 464 20.73 -10.23 19.96
C GLY A 464 22.18 -10.66 20.26
N PRO A 465 23.22 -9.85 19.94
CA PRO A 465 24.60 -10.20 20.26
C PRO A 465 24.91 -10.40 21.75
N LEU A 466 24.14 -9.78 22.65
CA LEU A 466 24.30 -9.98 24.10
C LEU A 466 23.79 -11.36 24.54
N PHE A 467 22.73 -11.88 23.91
CA PHE A 467 22.20 -13.22 24.18
C PHE A 467 23.20 -14.30 23.72
N GLU A 468 23.80 -14.12 22.54
CA GLU A 468 24.86 -14.99 22.04
C GLU A 468 26.09 -14.98 22.96
N ALA A 469 26.53 -13.79 23.39
CA ALA A 469 27.68 -13.65 24.29
C ALA A 469 27.42 -14.26 25.68
N ALA A 470 26.18 -14.19 26.17
CA ALA A 470 25.76 -14.80 27.42
C ALA A 470 25.48 -16.31 27.30
N ASN A 471 25.46 -16.86 26.07
CA ASN A 471 25.06 -18.23 25.77
C ASN A 471 23.70 -18.58 26.42
N THR A 472 22.73 -17.68 26.24
CA THR A 472 21.37 -17.81 26.78
C THR A 472 20.36 -17.61 25.65
N ASP A 473 19.32 -18.44 25.63
CA ASP A 473 18.25 -18.32 24.65
C ASP A 473 17.26 -17.21 25.05
N PRO A 474 16.74 -16.43 24.09
CA PRO A 474 15.71 -15.44 24.37
C PRO A 474 14.37 -16.12 24.72
N PRO A 475 13.49 -15.46 25.48
CA PRO A 475 12.19 -16.01 25.82
C PRO A 475 11.31 -16.12 24.58
N THR A 476 10.78 -17.31 24.30
CA THR A 476 10.08 -17.60 23.03
C THR A 476 8.56 -17.41 23.13
N GLY A 477 7.99 -17.64 24.32
CA GLY A 477 6.56 -17.48 24.56
C GLY A 477 6.21 -16.79 25.87
N ILE A 478 5.33 -15.80 25.76
CA ILE A 478 4.85 -14.97 26.85
C ILE A 478 3.36 -15.22 27.04
N LEU A 479 2.92 -15.54 28.26
CA LEU A 479 1.51 -15.70 28.60
C LEU A 479 1.05 -14.56 29.52
N LEU A 480 0.17 -13.72 29.00
CA LEU A 480 -0.57 -12.72 29.75
C LEU A 480 -1.79 -13.38 30.41
N HIS A 481 -1.87 -13.34 31.74
CA HIS A 481 -3.04 -13.90 32.45
C HIS A 481 -3.60 -12.94 33.51
N GLY A 482 -4.93 -12.96 33.69
CA GLY A 482 -5.59 -12.22 34.76
C GLY A 482 -7.10 -12.10 34.55
N PRO A 483 -7.82 -11.30 35.34
CA PRO A 483 -9.26 -11.10 35.18
C PRO A 483 -9.64 -10.51 33.80
N PRO A 484 -10.85 -10.76 33.28
CA PRO A 484 -11.31 -10.12 32.05
C PRO A 484 -11.38 -8.60 32.21
N GLY A 485 -11.22 -7.87 31.10
CA GLY A 485 -11.33 -6.40 31.09
C GLY A 485 -10.13 -5.63 31.65
N THR A 486 -9.00 -6.29 31.96
CA THR A 486 -7.78 -5.63 32.46
C THR A 486 -6.83 -5.14 31.37
N GLY A 487 -7.21 -5.24 30.09
CA GLY A 487 -6.44 -4.67 28.97
C GLY A 487 -5.30 -5.56 28.43
N LYS A 488 -5.38 -6.89 28.60
CA LYS A 488 -4.36 -7.84 28.07
C LYS A 488 -4.11 -7.69 26.57
N THR A 489 -5.17 -7.61 25.77
CA THR A 489 -5.12 -7.37 24.33
C THR A 489 -4.45 -6.05 23.98
N MET A 490 -4.76 -4.98 24.72
CA MET A 490 -4.16 -3.66 24.52
C MET A 490 -2.67 -3.66 24.87
N LEU A 491 -2.29 -4.35 25.96
CA LEU A 491 -0.91 -4.44 26.41
C LEU A 491 -0.03 -5.20 25.41
N ALA A 492 -0.54 -6.27 24.79
CA ALA A 492 0.19 -7.01 23.76
C ALA A 492 0.37 -6.19 22.48
N ARG A 493 -0.67 -5.46 22.04
CA ARG A 493 -0.57 -4.53 20.90
C ARG A 493 0.44 -3.41 21.17
N ALA A 494 0.43 -2.84 22.37
CA ALA A 494 1.40 -1.84 22.79
C ALA A 494 2.86 -2.34 22.75
N ALA A 495 3.09 -3.59 23.16
CA ALA A 495 4.41 -4.20 23.09
C ALA A 495 4.93 -4.37 21.67
N GLY A 496 4.06 -4.73 20.72
CA GLY A 496 4.43 -4.84 19.29
C GLY A 496 4.77 -3.49 18.66
N HIS A 497 3.97 -2.45 18.94
CA HIS A 497 4.23 -1.09 18.46
C HIS A 497 5.57 -0.55 18.98
N GLU A 498 5.84 -0.68 20.29
CA GLU A 498 7.08 -0.19 20.90
C GLU A 498 8.32 -0.93 20.35
N ALA A 499 8.18 -2.22 20.06
CA ALA A 499 9.25 -3.00 19.45
C ALA A 499 9.45 -2.70 17.95
N GLY A 500 8.53 -1.95 17.31
CA GLY A 500 8.58 -1.63 15.90
C GLY A 500 8.40 -2.84 14.99
N VAL A 501 7.64 -3.84 15.45
CA VAL A 501 7.43 -5.11 14.74
C VAL A 501 5.97 -5.34 14.42
N ASN A 502 5.73 -6.08 13.35
CA ASN A 502 4.37 -6.43 12.92
C ASN A 502 3.72 -7.36 13.94
N VAL A 503 2.43 -7.17 14.22
CA VAL A 503 1.64 -8.02 15.11
C VAL A 503 0.61 -8.79 14.32
N VAL A 504 0.69 -10.12 14.38
CA VAL A 504 -0.31 -11.02 13.80
C VAL A 504 -1.29 -11.39 14.91
N ARG A 505 -2.48 -10.78 14.88
CA ARG A 505 -3.54 -11.08 15.85
C ARG A 505 -4.35 -12.30 15.40
N VAL A 506 -4.53 -13.25 16.31
CA VAL A 506 -5.40 -14.40 16.12
C VAL A 506 -6.33 -14.52 17.33
N ALA A 507 -7.64 -14.45 17.11
CA ALA A 507 -8.58 -14.71 18.19
C ALA A 507 -8.81 -16.22 18.32
N GLY A 508 -8.75 -16.76 19.55
CA GLY A 508 -8.98 -18.17 19.85
C GLY A 508 -10.24 -18.75 19.19
N PRO A 509 -11.40 -18.08 19.25
CA PRO A 509 -12.62 -18.53 18.57
C PRO A 509 -12.50 -18.66 17.05
N GLU A 510 -11.71 -17.81 16.38
CA GLU A 510 -11.52 -17.84 14.92
C GLU A 510 -10.84 -19.12 14.43
N LEU A 511 -10.05 -19.76 15.30
CA LEU A 511 -9.41 -21.04 15.00
C LEU A 511 -10.37 -22.23 15.13
N VAL A 512 -11.47 -22.07 15.88
CA VAL A 512 -12.47 -23.12 16.13
C VAL A 512 -13.61 -23.07 15.11
N ASP A 513 -14.03 -21.88 14.68
CA ASP A 513 -15.24 -21.69 13.85
C ASP A 513 -15.05 -21.92 12.35
N LYS A 514 -13.82 -21.93 11.81
CA LYS A 514 -13.55 -21.99 10.35
C LYS A 514 -13.72 -23.39 9.72
N TYR A 515 -14.76 -24.15 10.08
CA TYR A 515 -15.11 -25.49 9.58
C TYR A 515 -14.34 -26.65 10.23
N VAL A 516 -15.13 -27.62 10.71
CA VAL A 516 -14.69 -28.89 11.29
C VAL A 516 -13.79 -29.65 10.30
N GLY A 517 -12.46 -29.51 10.43
CA GLY A 517 -11.47 -30.24 9.63
C GLY A 517 -10.24 -29.42 9.18
N GLU A 518 -10.31 -28.09 9.10
CA GLU A 518 -9.22 -27.23 8.58
C GLU A 518 -8.49 -26.40 9.64
N SER A 519 -8.92 -26.46 10.91
CA SER A 519 -8.33 -25.68 12.02
C SER A 519 -6.83 -25.94 12.25
N GLU A 520 -6.32 -27.15 11.96
CA GLU A 520 -4.87 -27.45 12.05
C GLU A 520 -4.07 -26.71 10.98
N LYS A 521 -4.61 -26.66 9.76
CA LYS A 521 -3.99 -25.99 8.63
C LYS A 521 -3.94 -24.48 8.87
N ALA A 522 -5.01 -23.92 9.43
CA ALA A 522 -5.08 -22.51 9.80
C ALA A 522 -3.98 -22.12 10.81
N VAL A 523 -3.73 -22.94 11.84
CA VAL A 523 -2.63 -22.70 12.79
C VAL A 523 -1.28 -22.73 12.07
N ARG A 524 -1.05 -23.72 11.21
CA ARG A 524 0.20 -23.81 10.42
C ARG A 524 0.40 -22.60 9.52
N GLU A 525 -0.64 -22.19 8.79
CA GLU A 525 -0.61 -21.03 7.89
C GLU A 525 -0.30 -19.73 8.65
N VAL A 526 -0.86 -19.54 9.85
CA VAL A 526 -0.54 -18.38 10.72
C VAL A 526 0.95 -18.34 11.06
N PHE A 527 1.52 -19.45 11.54
CA PHE A 527 2.94 -19.50 11.93
C PHE A 527 3.88 -19.45 10.72
N GLU A 528 3.52 -20.05 9.59
CA GLU A 528 4.26 -19.89 8.34
C GLU A 528 4.29 -18.44 7.86
N ARG A 529 3.15 -17.74 7.92
CA ARG A 529 3.07 -16.32 7.59
C ARG A 529 3.90 -15.47 8.54
N ALA A 530 3.82 -15.76 9.84
CA ALA A 530 4.61 -15.07 10.86
C ALA A 530 6.12 -15.26 10.63
N ARG A 531 6.57 -16.46 10.26
CA ARG A 531 7.96 -16.73 9.89
C ARG A 531 8.42 -15.96 8.65
N ARG A 532 7.55 -15.81 7.64
CA ARG A 532 7.85 -15.01 6.42
C ARG A 532 7.93 -13.52 6.71
N THR A 533 7.11 -13.04 7.65
CA THR A 533 7.00 -11.61 8.02
C THR A 533 7.91 -11.24 9.20
N ALA A 534 8.86 -12.11 9.58
CA ALA A 534 9.75 -11.86 10.71
C ALA A 534 10.69 -10.67 10.40
N PRO A 535 10.92 -9.75 11.36
CA PRO A 535 10.57 -9.82 12.78
C PRO A 535 9.09 -9.48 13.06
N CYS A 536 8.39 -10.37 13.77
CA CYS A 536 6.98 -10.17 14.12
C CYS A 536 6.59 -10.81 15.46
N VAL A 537 5.47 -10.35 16.01
CA VAL A 537 4.84 -10.87 17.23
C VAL A 537 3.53 -11.56 16.86
N VAL A 538 3.39 -12.83 17.24
CA VAL A 538 2.12 -13.56 17.07
C VAL A 538 1.33 -13.44 18.36
N PHE A 539 0.19 -12.75 18.30
CA PHE A 539 -0.67 -12.53 19.46
C PHE A 539 -1.92 -13.41 19.40
N PHE A 540 -2.00 -14.39 20.31
CA PHE A 540 -3.18 -15.23 20.51
C PHE A 540 -4.06 -14.65 21.61
N ASP A 541 -5.22 -14.11 21.25
CA ASP A 541 -6.23 -13.68 22.21
C ASP A 541 -7.14 -14.85 22.60
N GLU A 542 -7.60 -14.89 23.85
CA GLU A 542 -8.45 -15.97 24.38
C GLU A 542 -7.91 -17.38 24.06
N ILE A 543 -6.62 -17.61 24.32
CA ILE A 543 -5.98 -18.91 24.04
C ILE A 543 -6.64 -20.06 24.80
N ASP A 544 -7.37 -19.80 25.88
CA ASP A 544 -8.17 -20.81 26.59
C ASP A 544 -9.32 -21.39 25.77
N ALA A 545 -9.80 -20.71 24.72
CA ALA A 545 -10.81 -21.26 23.81
C ALA A 545 -10.28 -22.46 23.00
N VAL A 546 -8.99 -22.44 22.63
CA VAL A 546 -8.33 -23.49 21.85
C VAL A 546 -7.42 -24.39 22.68
N GLY A 547 -6.89 -23.87 23.79
CA GLY A 547 -5.85 -24.49 24.63
C GLY A 547 -6.36 -25.09 25.94
N SER A 548 -7.67 -25.31 26.08
CA SER A 548 -8.27 -25.88 27.29
C SER A 548 -7.75 -27.30 27.59
N ALA A 549 -7.61 -27.62 28.87
CA ALA A 549 -7.13 -28.92 29.34
C ALA A 549 -8.02 -30.08 28.87
N ARG A 550 -7.37 -31.20 28.52
CA ARG A 550 -8.00 -32.42 28.03
C ARG A 550 -9.01 -32.97 29.05
N GLY A 551 -10.27 -33.09 28.64
CA GLY A 551 -11.34 -33.65 29.45
C GLY A 551 -12.20 -34.63 28.66
N PRO A 552 -13.03 -35.45 29.34
CA PRO A 552 -13.92 -36.41 28.69
C PRO A 552 -15.00 -35.78 27.79
N GLU A 553 -15.17 -34.45 27.82
CA GLU A 553 -16.10 -33.68 26.98
C GLU A 553 -15.40 -32.82 25.91
N THR A 554 -14.08 -32.92 25.75
CA THR A 554 -13.33 -32.13 24.74
C THR A 554 -13.46 -32.77 23.35
N SER A 555 -13.70 -31.95 22.33
CA SER A 555 -13.77 -32.41 20.93
C SER A 555 -12.39 -32.87 20.43
N GLU A 556 -12.33 -34.00 19.72
CA GLU A 556 -11.09 -34.49 19.07
C GLU A 556 -10.46 -33.43 18.15
N ALA A 557 -11.27 -32.54 17.56
CA ALA A 557 -10.78 -31.45 16.72
C ALA A 557 -9.93 -30.44 17.53
N THR A 558 -10.36 -30.11 18.75
CA THR A 558 -9.63 -29.20 19.64
C THR A 558 -8.30 -29.82 20.07
N GLU A 559 -8.27 -31.14 20.33
CA GLU A 559 -7.03 -31.83 20.73
C GLU A 559 -5.95 -31.82 19.64
N ARG A 560 -6.35 -31.94 18.38
CA ARG A 560 -5.41 -31.87 17.25
C ARG A 560 -4.91 -30.45 17.01
N VAL A 561 -5.78 -29.44 17.17
CA VAL A 561 -5.39 -28.02 17.12
C VAL A 561 -4.36 -27.70 18.22
N VAL A 562 -4.56 -28.16 19.46
CA VAL A 562 -3.56 -28.01 20.53
C VAL A 562 -2.25 -28.67 20.15
N SER A 563 -2.29 -29.90 19.61
CA SER A 563 -1.09 -30.64 19.21
C SER A 563 -0.30 -29.93 18.11
N GLN A 564 -1.00 -29.36 17.11
CA GLN A 564 -0.37 -28.54 16.07
C GLN A 564 0.22 -27.25 16.67
N LEU A 565 -0.51 -26.56 17.55
CA LEU A 565 -0.02 -25.35 18.22
C LEU A 565 1.25 -25.63 19.03
N LEU A 566 1.32 -26.75 19.75
CA LEU A 566 2.54 -27.16 20.45
C LEU A 566 3.72 -27.36 19.51
N THR A 567 3.47 -27.97 18.33
CA THR A 567 4.51 -28.21 17.32
C THR A 567 5.03 -26.90 16.74
N GLU A 568 4.13 -25.94 16.48
CA GLU A 568 4.53 -24.62 15.97
C GLU A 568 5.23 -23.76 17.02
N LEU A 569 4.84 -23.85 18.30
CA LEU A 569 5.56 -23.17 19.40
C LEU A 569 6.98 -23.70 19.56
N ASP A 570 7.15 -25.03 19.51
CA ASP A 570 8.47 -25.66 19.59
C ASP A 570 9.35 -25.25 18.37
N ALA A 571 8.77 -25.12 17.18
CA ALA A 571 9.47 -24.63 15.98
C ALA A 571 9.73 -23.11 15.99
N ALA A 572 8.84 -22.33 16.60
CA ALA A 572 9.03 -20.89 16.79
C ALA A 572 10.22 -20.61 17.72
N ALA A 573 10.48 -21.50 18.68
CA ALA A 573 11.59 -21.36 19.61
C ALA A 573 12.98 -21.39 18.94
N GLU A 574 13.09 -21.96 17.74
CA GLU A 574 14.33 -21.98 16.95
C GLU A 574 14.61 -20.63 16.25
N ASN A 575 13.64 -19.70 16.24
CA ASN A 575 13.74 -18.42 15.54
C ASN A 575 13.68 -17.23 16.52
N PRO A 576 14.79 -16.55 16.81
CA PRO A 576 14.82 -15.45 17.79
C PRO A 576 14.05 -14.19 17.36
N ASN A 577 13.71 -14.09 16.06
CA ASN A 577 12.97 -12.96 15.49
C ASN A 577 11.44 -13.14 15.53
N LEU A 578 10.95 -14.25 16.08
CA LEU A 578 9.54 -14.58 16.20
C LEU A 578 9.17 -14.74 17.68
N VAL A 579 8.33 -13.84 18.19
CA VAL A 579 7.89 -13.89 19.59
C VAL A 579 6.41 -14.22 19.65
N VAL A 580 6.02 -15.17 20.51
CA VAL A 580 4.62 -15.56 20.66
C VAL A 580 4.05 -15.04 21.97
N VAL A 581 2.94 -14.31 21.90
CA VAL A 581 2.24 -13.75 23.07
C VAL A 581 0.84 -14.35 23.13
N GLY A 582 0.52 -15.06 24.21
CA GLY A 582 -0.82 -15.58 24.47
C GLY A 582 -1.51 -14.79 25.57
N ALA A 583 -2.80 -14.50 25.43
CA ALA A 583 -3.62 -13.90 26.48
C ALA A 583 -4.73 -14.87 26.92
N THR A 584 -4.88 -15.05 28.23
CA THR A 584 -5.96 -15.85 28.81
C THR A 584 -6.57 -15.18 30.04
N ASN A 585 -7.86 -15.43 30.24
CA ASN A 585 -8.55 -15.06 31.47
C ASN A 585 -8.44 -16.15 32.55
N ARG A 586 -8.14 -17.39 32.15
CA ARG A 586 -8.18 -18.58 33.01
C ARG A 586 -6.92 -19.42 32.82
N ARG A 587 -5.83 -19.02 33.48
CA ARG A 587 -4.57 -19.80 33.49
C ARG A 587 -4.79 -21.26 33.90
N ASP A 588 -5.63 -21.51 34.90
CA ASP A 588 -5.90 -22.86 35.42
C ASP A 588 -6.66 -23.76 34.44
N ALA A 589 -7.30 -23.18 33.42
CA ALA A 589 -8.04 -23.93 32.41
C ALA A 589 -7.15 -24.43 31.25
N LEU A 590 -5.93 -23.90 31.11
CA LEU A 590 -5.03 -24.25 30.00
C LEU A 590 -4.38 -25.63 30.18
N ASP A 591 -4.11 -26.31 29.06
CA ASP A 591 -3.32 -27.55 29.04
C ASP A 591 -1.92 -27.25 29.64
N PRO A 592 -1.50 -27.96 30.70
CA PRO A 592 -0.17 -27.80 31.29
C PRO A 592 1.00 -27.99 30.30
N ALA A 593 0.76 -28.65 29.15
CA ALA A 593 1.74 -28.78 28.09
C ALA A 593 2.11 -27.43 27.46
N LEU A 594 1.20 -26.45 27.42
CA LEU A 594 1.46 -25.11 26.89
C LEU A 594 2.39 -24.28 27.80
N LEU A 595 2.37 -24.56 29.11
CA LEU A 595 3.12 -23.83 30.14
C LEU A 595 4.54 -24.39 30.38
N ARG A 596 5.01 -25.31 29.53
CA ARG A 596 6.34 -25.92 29.68
C ARG A 596 7.43 -24.98 29.14
N PRO A 597 8.68 -25.09 29.66
CA PRO A 597 9.82 -24.35 29.12
C PRO A 597 9.99 -24.55 27.60
N GLY A 598 10.36 -23.49 26.88
CA GLY A 598 10.42 -23.47 25.40
C GLY A 598 9.09 -23.15 24.70
N ARG A 599 8.00 -22.97 25.45
CA ARG A 599 6.67 -22.54 24.96
C ARG A 599 6.26 -21.26 25.69
N PHE A 600 5.11 -21.24 26.38
CA PHE A 600 4.74 -20.12 27.25
C PHE A 600 5.45 -20.18 28.60
N GLU A 601 6.75 -19.92 28.60
CA GLU A 601 7.57 -19.97 29.80
C GLU A 601 7.50 -18.68 30.64
N THR A 602 7.34 -17.53 30.00
CA THR A 602 7.23 -16.25 30.70
C THR A 602 5.77 -15.98 31.03
N HIS A 603 5.43 -15.91 32.31
CA HIS A 603 4.07 -15.62 32.76
C HIS A 603 3.97 -14.20 33.31
N VAL A 604 3.16 -13.36 32.67
CA VAL A 604 2.92 -11.99 33.10
C VAL A 604 1.51 -11.92 33.68
N HIS A 605 1.42 -11.65 34.98
CA HIS A 605 0.16 -11.45 35.66
C HIS A 605 -0.33 -10.01 35.47
N VAL A 606 -1.55 -9.85 34.97
CA VAL A 606 -2.22 -8.55 34.81
C VAL A 606 -3.30 -8.42 35.89
N PRO A 607 -2.99 -7.79 37.04
CA PRO A 607 -3.92 -7.66 38.15
C PRO A 607 -5.07 -6.68 37.83
N ARG A 608 -6.04 -6.61 38.73
CA ARG A 608 -7.00 -5.49 38.74
C ARG A 608 -6.25 -4.18 39.05
N PRO A 609 -6.65 -3.05 38.45
CA PRO A 609 -5.96 -1.79 38.64
C PRO A 609 -6.11 -1.27 40.08
N ASP A 610 -4.99 -0.85 40.68
CA ASP A 610 -4.96 -0.11 41.93
C ASP A 610 -5.39 1.35 41.72
N GLU A 611 -5.46 2.15 42.78
CA GLU A 611 -5.93 3.54 42.69
C GLU A 611 -5.08 4.39 41.74
N ALA A 612 -3.75 4.24 41.80
CA ALA A 612 -2.81 4.92 40.92
C ALA A 612 -3.01 4.52 39.45
N ALA A 613 -3.18 3.22 39.17
CA ALA A 613 -3.46 2.71 37.84
C ALA A 613 -4.83 3.17 37.34
N ARG A 614 -5.87 3.21 38.20
CA ARG A 614 -7.19 3.73 37.82
C ARG A 614 -7.13 5.21 37.42
N ARG A 615 -6.39 6.03 38.17
CA ARG A 615 -6.12 7.43 37.80
C ARG A 615 -5.43 7.52 36.44
N ALA A 616 -4.39 6.71 36.21
CA ALA A 616 -3.68 6.70 34.94
C ALA A 616 -4.58 6.26 33.75
N ILE A 617 -5.40 5.23 33.95
CA ILE A 617 -6.37 4.73 32.95
C ILE A 617 -7.41 5.81 32.64
N LEU A 618 -7.93 6.50 33.66
CA LEU A 618 -8.87 7.60 33.47
C LEU A 618 -8.22 8.73 32.69
N ALA A 619 -7.01 9.15 33.05
CA ALA A 619 -6.28 10.21 32.37
C ALA A 619 -6.10 9.93 30.87
N VAL A 620 -5.73 8.70 30.50
CA VAL A 620 -5.63 8.27 29.10
C VAL A 620 -6.98 8.37 28.40
N HIS A 621 -8.05 7.80 28.98
CA HIS A 621 -9.37 7.79 28.36
C HIS A 621 -10.09 9.15 28.34
N THR A 622 -9.57 10.14 29.06
CA THR A 622 -10.07 11.52 29.08
C THR A 622 -9.16 12.52 28.36
N ALA A 623 -7.99 12.12 27.86
CA ALA A 623 -7.00 13.02 27.27
C ALA A 623 -7.55 13.87 26.11
N GLU A 624 -8.38 13.27 25.26
CA GLU A 624 -9.00 13.92 24.10
C GLU A 624 -10.40 14.47 24.39
N LYS A 625 -10.90 14.33 25.63
CA LYS A 625 -12.29 14.69 25.97
C LYS A 625 -12.38 16.06 26.64
N PRO A 626 -13.38 16.88 26.30
CA PRO A 626 -13.60 18.17 26.93
C PRO A 626 -14.09 17.99 28.38
N LEU A 627 -13.15 18.08 29.32
CA LEU A 627 -13.42 18.04 30.76
C LEU A 627 -13.70 19.44 31.30
N ALA A 628 -14.76 19.58 32.10
CA ALA A 628 -14.99 20.80 32.86
C ALA A 628 -14.04 20.87 34.09
N ALA A 629 -13.76 22.09 34.55
CA ALA A 629 -12.82 22.34 35.65
C ALA A 629 -13.28 21.77 37.01
N ASP A 630 -14.52 21.30 37.11
CA ASP A 630 -15.10 20.66 38.29
C ASP A 630 -14.81 19.15 38.38
N VAL A 631 -14.20 18.55 37.35
CA VAL A 631 -13.84 17.13 37.32
C VAL A 631 -12.44 16.91 37.88
N ASP A 632 -12.39 16.21 39.01
CA ASP A 632 -11.14 15.76 39.63
C ASP A 632 -10.98 14.25 39.45
N LEU A 633 -9.99 13.85 38.65
CA LEU A 633 -9.72 12.44 38.33
C LEU A 633 -9.26 11.63 39.56
N ASP A 634 -8.66 12.28 40.57
CA ASP A 634 -8.28 11.61 41.83
C ASP A 634 -9.55 11.15 42.58
N GLN A 635 -10.52 12.05 42.72
CA GLN A 635 -11.79 11.75 43.39
C GLN A 635 -12.61 10.68 42.65
N VAL A 636 -12.50 10.63 41.32
CA VAL A 636 -13.15 9.57 40.53
C VAL A 636 -12.44 8.23 40.78
N ALA A 637 -11.11 8.18 40.77
CA ALA A 637 -10.33 6.96 40.98
C ALA A 637 -10.51 6.35 42.39
N GLU A 638 -10.66 7.19 43.42
CA GLU A 638 -11.00 6.78 44.79
C GLU A 638 -12.38 6.10 44.85
N ARG A 639 -13.34 6.58 44.06
CA ARG A 639 -14.75 6.15 44.09
C ARG A 639 -15.08 4.98 43.17
N THR A 640 -14.12 4.51 42.38
CA THR A 640 -14.27 3.40 41.42
C THR A 640 -13.47 2.17 41.85
N GLU A 641 -13.51 1.83 43.14
CA GLU A 641 -12.82 0.64 43.66
C GLU A 641 -13.38 -0.64 43.03
N GLY A 642 -12.49 -1.52 42.55
CA GLY A 642 -12.87 -2.81 41.96
C GLY A 642 -13.36 -2.75 40.50
N TYR A 643 -13.26 -1.60 39.84
CA TYR A 643 -13.50 -1.43 38.41
C TYR A 643 -12.28 -1.91 37.60
N THR A 644 -12.53 -2.57 36.48
CA THR A 644 -11.49 -2.96 35.50
C THR A 644 -11.19 -1.81 34.53
N GLY A 645 -10.16 -1.95 33.68
CA GLY A 645 -9.86 -0.96 32.66
C GLY A 645 -11.02 -0.77 31.67
N ALA A 646 -11.67 -1.87 31.28
CA ALA A 646 -12.88 -1.83 30.45
C ALA A 646 -14.05 -1.13 31.16
N ASP A 647 -14.22 -1.36 32.46
CA ASP A 647 -15.29 -0.74 33.26
C ASP A 647 -15.08 0.78 33.36
N LEU A 648 -13.83 1.23 33.55
CA LEU A 648 -13.48 2.65 33.55
C LEU A 648 -13.70 3.29 32.17
N ALA A 649 -13.31 2.61 31.09
CA ALA A 649 -13.58 3.08 29.73
C ALA A 649 -15.09 3.21 29.47
N ALA A 650 -15.88 2.25 29.95
CA ALA A 650 -17.34 2.29 29.87
C ALA A 650 -17.93 3.44 30.70
N LEU A 651 -17.41 3.71 31.90
CA LEU A 651 -17.81 4.84 32.74
C LEU A 651 -17.60 6.18 32.04
N VAL A 652 -16.41 6.40 31.47
CA VAL A 652 -16.10 7.66 30.75
C VAL A 652 -16.98 7.78 29.49
N ARG A 653 -17.26 6.66 28.79
CA ARG A 653 -18.17 6.66 27.63
C ARG A 653 -19.60 7.01 28.03
N ALA A 654 -20.10 6.45 29.14
CA ALA A 654 -21.42 6.76 29.66
C ALA A 654 -21.54 8.22 30.11
N ALA A 655 -20.51 8.77 30.76
CA ALA A 655 -20.47 10.19 31.12
C ALA A 655 -20.46 11.13 29.90
N ALA A 656 -19.76 10.74 28.82
CA ALA A 656 -19.78 11.49 27.56
C ALA A 656 -21.16 11.43 26.88
N LEU A 657 -21.82 10.27 26.89
CA LEU A 657 -23.18 10.13 26.35
C LEU A 657 -24.22 10.95 27.13
N ASP A 658 -24.07 11.06 28.45
CA ASP A 658 -24.92 11.95 29.26
C ASP A 658 -24.68 13.42 28.91
N ALA A 659 -23.43 13.85 28.74
CA ALA A 659 -23.11 15.21 28.30
C ALA A 659 -23.73 15.54 26.94
N ILE A 660 -23.70 14.58 26.01
CA ILE A 660 -24.35 14.70 24.70
C ILE A 660 -25.86 14.78 24.88
N ARG A 661 -26.46 13.94 25.73
CA ARG A 661 -27.91 13.96 25.99
C ARG A 661 -28.36 15.29 26.55
N ASP A 662 -27.63 15.86 27.51
CA ASP A 662 -27.95 17.18 28.08
C ASP A 662 -27.91 18.28 27.02
N THR A 663 -26.97 18.18 26.07
CA THR A 663 -26.85 19.14 24.95
C THR A 663 -28.02 18.98 23.96
N VAL A 664 -28.42 17.74 23.68
CA VAL A 664 -29.59 17.42 22.83
C VAL A 664 -30.90 17.85 23.48
N ASP A 665 -31.06 17.62 24.78
CA ASP A 665 -32.25 18.03 25.54
C ASP A 665 -32.34 19.56 25.67
N ALA A 666 -31.19 20.26 25.74
CA ALA A 666 -31.13 21.72 25.72
C ALA A 666 -31.46 22.31 24.35
N HIS A 667 -31.10 21.64 23.25
CA HIS A 667 -31.31 22.08 21.87
C HIS A 667 -31.95 20.99 20.99
N PRO A 668 -33.27 20.71 21.16
CA PRO A 668 -33.93 19.57 20.51
C PRO A 668 -33.92 19.60 18.97
N ASP A 669 -33.91 20.81 18.40
CA ASP A 669 -34.05 21.02 16.96
C ASP A 669 -32.71 21.30 16.24
N ASP A 670 -31.62 21.58 16.96
CA ASP A 670 -30.32 22.01 16.36
C ASP A 670 -29.07 21.67 17.19
N ALA A 671 -29.08 20.52 17.89
CA ALA A 671 -27.95 20.10 18.74
C ALA A 671 -26.61 19.92 18.00
N ALA A 672 -26.65 19.64 16.69
CA ALA A 672 -25.46 19.43 15.86
C ALA A 672 -24.63 20.72 15.66
N SER A 673 -25.25 21.89 15.87
CA SER A 673 -24.61 23.20 15.69
C SER A 673 -23.82 23.68 16.93
N TYR A 674 -23.87 22.94 18.05
CA TYR A 674 -23.22 23.32 19.32
C TYR A 674 -22.22 22.27 19.85
N PRO A 675 -21.18 21.90 19.08
CA PRO A 675 -20.17 20.94 19.55
C PRO A 675 -19.36 21.48 20.74
N ASP A 676 -19.21 22.80 20.83
CA ASP A 676 -18.42 23.47 21.89
C ASP A 676 -19.10 23.46 23.27
N GLU A 677 -20.39 23.12 23.35
CA GLU A 677 -21.14 23.04 24.61
C GLU A 677 -21.04 21.68 25.30
N VAL A 678 -20.53 20.66 24.59
CA VAL A 678 -20.37 19.31 25.13
C VAL A 678 -19.20 19.29 26.11
N LEU A 679 -19.51 19.41 27.41
CA LEU A 679 -18.54 19.40 28.50
C LEU A 679 -18.89 18.30 29.50
N LEU A 680 -17.91 17.43 29.79
CA LEU A 680 -18.07 16.40 30.80
C LEU A 680 -17.93 17.04 32.19
N ARG A 681 -19.03 17.03 32.96
CA ARG A 681 -19.12 17.56 34.33
C ARG A 681 -19.06 16.43 35.35
N ARG A 682 -18.81 16.81 36.61
CA ARG A 682 -18.80 15.86 37.74
C ARG A 682 -20.11 15.07 37.88
N GLU A 683 -21.23 15.70 37.57
CA GLU A 683 -22.57 15.10 37.68
C GLU A 683 -22.76 13.91 36.72
N HIS A 684 -22.22 14.00 35.50
CA HIS A 684 -22.29 12.93 34.51
C HIS A 684 -21.50 11.70 34.97
N PHE A 685 -20.33 11.89 35.59
CA PHE A 685 -19.56 10.77 36.16
C PHE A 685 -20.29 10.11 37.35
N ALA A 686 -20.98 10.90 38.17
CA ALA A 686 -21.78 10.36 39.27
C ALA A 686 -22.98 9.55 38.77
N ALA A 687 -23.73 10.08 37.79
CA ALA A 687 -24.89 9.41 37.19
C ALA A 687 -24.50 8.16 36.38
N ALA A 688 -23.38 8.19 35.67
CA ALA A 688 -22.82 7.03 34.98
C ALA A 688 -22.44 5.92 35.97
N ARG A 689 -21.86 6.27 37.12
CA ARG A 689 -21.50 5.29 38.16
C ARG A 689 -22.72 4.63 38.78
N GLU A 690 -23.75 5.39 39.13
CA GLU A 690 -24.98 4.82 39.72
C GLU A 690 -25.64 3.80 38.79
N ARG A 691 -25.66 4.08 37.48
CA ARG A 691 -26.17 3.13 36.47
C ARG A 691 -25.29 1.89 36.33
N TYR A 692 -23.98 2.06 36.39
CA TYR A 692 -23.05 0.95 36.28
C TYR A 692 -23.13 0.04 37.52
N ASP A 693 -23.14 0.60 38.72
CA ASP A 693 -23.30 -0.14 39.98
C ASP A 693 -24.67 -0.84 40.08
N ALA A 694 -25.73 -0.26 39.51
CA ALA A 694 -27.06 -0.89 39.44
C ALA A 694 -27.14 -2.08 38.46
N SER A 695 -26.17 -2.21 37.57
CA SER A 695 -26.10 -3.28 36.56
C SER A 695 -25.26 -4.50 36.99
N ARG A 696 -24.64 -4.46 38.17
CA ARG A 696 -23.67 -5.45 38.64
C ARG A 696 -24.22 -6.45 39.65
#